data_AF-A0A975MAR7-F1
#
_entry.id   AF-A0A975MAR7-F1
#
_cell.length_a   1.000
_cell.length_b   1.000
_cell.length_c   1.000
_cell.angle_alpha   90.00
_cell.angle_beta   90.00
_cell.angle_gamma   90.00
#
_symmetry.space_group_name_H-M   'P 1'
#
loop_
_entity.id
_entity.type
_entity.pdbx_description
1 polymer ?
#
loop_
_entity_poly.entity_id
_entity_poly.type
_entity_poly.pdbx_seq_one_letter_code
_entity_poly.pdbx_strand_id
1 'polypeptide(L)'
;MPSAPNAILAGAPQANGSRPKLTTLEMARGLAALCVVAFHANVSCRLAGAPTFRWMDSLAYGVDFFFVLSGFVVMRAYHRDIGKPRAIAPYLAKRAIRLFPMLWLTVLVAAVAQMASGVPIAGAAILRSLLPYPSLQPALPKVIWALRHGLLFYGGFATLLLSRRAGSALGAMWLLLILAQLLASVAGSPVGGLPAFFLSTYQLDFVLGIALAMIHRERTFARTPIPLLAGLAALTLYLALRDDLGLGRVGEYDYISPGATLGVAIMGSIFALILHGLLRVEGIPAPRGFVALGGASYVLYLIHLPLNAFLHSGIGQLPSIFLDRGLGQIILIAAAVAISLPIHYLVEKPLLVRLRRLLAGRKFARGDTKHPMRTEEEETGTLHDRYRTTATLNPDEKTVGWFSSIFRNNASNDTGAAESSDPVDEEGAEDRVHWRLAGVPSRQARDRDRRARFPQFAAVAGGNASGHAAIARLGRAFTPSHPISDPDLFAGRHDILARLIDLIELQGLHVVLYGDRGIGKTSILRMVSDLAESANYRVVYASCGSDTTFDSLMRSQARKVPLLFHRDFGPTSTQVEEGRTFADELGEGPVTVADMTGLLEKLDGTQLLIVIDEFDRVESERMREQLAELIKNLSDRNVTIQFLIAGVASNLNSLISHIPSIRRNLTGLQVDPLGAKEVEELLENGAAKSGVRFDDKARERLIAYSQGLPYLAQLLGLHASVAARQDGRDVVNEADIVEAGKLAAGELRLRVSAKGVRAVQAAADRIGWATLGEVAGKAMQSLGMLDEPALSEVDEATKSSLFETAPEELKLGNAPEWQFVEEALAPYIWLESLDSARLTHLSGTQTTSEPLRSSW
;
A
#
# COMPACT_ATOMS: atom_id res chain seq x y z
N MET A 1 -50.59 22.43 -42.32
CA MET A 1 -49.31 23.04 -42.74
C MET A 1 -48.19 22.02 -42.57
N PRO A 2 -47.10 22.08 -43.37
CA PRO A 2 -46.26 20.91 -43.63
C PRO A 2 -44.94 20.87 -42.84
N SER A 3 -44.32 19.69 -42.92
CA SER A 3 -42.98 19.26 -42.48
C SER A 3 -41.79 20.16 -42.81
N ALA A 4 -40.75 20.10 -41.95
CA ALA A 4 -39.31 19.91 -42.28
C ALA A 4 -38.37 20.57 -41.22
N PRO A 5 -37.07 20.22 -41.14
CA PRO A 5 -36.48 18.87 -41.21
C PRO A 5 -35.42 18.60 -40.11
N ASN A 6 -34.85 17.39 -40.11
CA ASN A 6 -33.65 17.06 -39.34
C ASN A 6 -32.48 18.03 -39.64
N ALA A 7 -31.89 18.61 -38.58
CA ALA A 7 -30.58 19.25 -38.65
C ALA A 7 -29.56 18.39 -37.91
N ILE A 8 -28.59 17.85 -38.65
CA ILE A 8 -27.42 17.15 -38.12
C ILE A 8 -26.65 18.13 -37.25
N LEU A 9 -26.63 17.91 -35.93
CA LEU A 9 -25.72 18.60 -35.03
C LEU A 9 -24.56 17.68 -34.66
N ALA A 10 -23.38 18.13 -35.11
CA ALA A 10 -22.08 17.55 -34.86
C ALA A 10 -21.89 17.08 -33.41
N GLY A 11 -21.17 15.97 -33.25
CA GLY A 11 -20.93 15.35 -31.95
C GLY A 11 -20.40 16.35 -30.93
N ALA A 12 -21.19 16.59 -29.88
CA ALA A 12 -20.70 17.23 -28.67
C ALA A 12 -19.55 16.37 -28.12
N PRO A 13 -18.38 16.95 -27.79
CA PRO A 13 -17.36 16.21 -27.05
C PRO A 13 -17.99 15.80 -25.71
N GLN A 14 -18.09 14.49 -25.46
CA GLN A 14 -18.47 14.00 -24.15
C GLN A 14 -17.45 14.56 -23.15
N ALA A 15 -17.94 15.40 -22.24
CA ALA A 15 -17.10 16.07 -21.25
C ALA A 15 -16.72 15.06 -20.17
N ASN A 16 -15.73 14.21 -20.47
CA ASN A 16 -15.18 13.25 -19.51
C ASN A 16 -14.73 14.02 -18.25
N GLY A 17 -15.36 13.70 -17.12
CA GLY A 17 -15.10 14.33 -15.82
C GLY A 17 -13.74 14.01 -15.21
N SER A 18 -12.78 13.49 -15.99
CA SER A 18 -11.39 13.28 -15.61
C SER A 18 -10.79 14.58 -15.07
N ARG A 19 -10.07 14.54 -13.95
CA ARG A 19 -9.45 15.76 -13.39
C ARG A 19 -8.36 16.26 -14.34
N PRO A 20 -8.49 17.44 -14.97
CA PRO A 20 -7.64 17.81 -16.10
C PRO A 20 -6.15 17.74 -15.75
N LYS A 21 -5.38 17.22 -16.71
CA LYS A 21 -3.92 17.23 -16.65
C LYS A 21 -3.45 18.69 -16.55
N LEU A 22 -2.59 19.00 -15.57
CA LEU A 22 -2.09 20.35 -15.27
C LEU A 22 -0.99 20.78 -16.26
N THR A 23 -1.33 20.76 -17.55
CA THR A 23 -0.40 20.95 -18.66
C THR A 23 0.15 22.36 -18.73
N THR A 24 -0.64 23.38 -18.36
CA THR A 24 -0.14 24.76 -18.30
C THR A 24 0.90 24.94 -17.19
N LEU A 25 0.75 24.21 -16.08
CA LEU A 25 1.71 24.17 -14.97
C LEU A 25 3.03 23.49 -15.35
N GLU A 26 2.96 22.36 -16.08
CA GLU A 26 4.14 21.68 -16.61
C GLU A 26 4.88 22.58 -17.62
N MET A 27 4.16 23.21 -18.55
CA MET A 27 4.72 24.20 -19.48
C MET A 27 5.41 25.36 -18.76
N ALA A 28 4.75 25.98 -17.79
CA ALA A 28 5.29 27.10 -17.03
C ALA A 28 6.55 26.71 -16.23
N ARG A 29 6.59 25.49 -15.67
CA ARG A 29 7.78 24.93 -15.03
C ARG A 29 8.95 24.77 -16.01
N GLY A 30 8.67 24.34 -17.24
CA GLY A 30 9.68 24.24 -18.31
C GLY A 30 10.24 25.60 -18.72
N LEU A 31 9.35 26.60 -18.89
CA LEU A 31 9.74 27.99 -19.18
C LEU A 31 10.59 28.60 -18.05
N ALA A 32 10.20 28.39 -16.78
CA ALA A 32 10.95 28.87 -15.63
C ALA A 32 12.37 28.28 -15.56
N ALA A 33 12.56 26.98 -15.87
CA ALA A 33 13.89 26.39 -16.00
C ALA A 33 14.69 27.02 -17.14
N LEU A 34 14.07 27.21 -18.31
CA LEU A 34 14.73 27.81 -19.48
C LEU A 34 15.20 29.24 -19.20
N CYS A 35 14.43 30.04 -18.46
CA CYS A 35 14.85 31.36 -17.99
C CYS A 35 16.13 31.29 -17.14
N VAL A 36 16.20 30.40 -16.15
CA VAL A 36 17.41 30.23 -15.31
C VAL A 36 18.61 29.74 -16.12
N VAL A 37 18.41 28.87 -17.11
CA VAL A 37 19.46 28.41 -18.02
C VAL A 37 19.99 29.56 -18.88
N ALA A 38 19.09 30.36 -19.46
CA ALA A 38 19.44 31.51 -20.29
C ALA A 38 20.21 32.58 -19.50
N PHE A 39 19.79 32.86 -18.26
CA PHE A 39 20.55 33.70 -17.33
C PHE A 39 22.00 33.19 -17.15
N HIS A 40 22.17 31.91 -16.79
CA HIS A 40 23.51 31.36 -16.59
C HIS A 40 24.32 31.21 -17.88
N ALA A 41 23.68 31.07 -19.04
CA ALA A 41 24.35 31.16 -20.34
C ALA A 41 24.92 32.57 -20.57
N ASN A 42 24.16 33.63 -20.27
CA ASN A 42 24.64 35.01 -20.33
C ASN A 42 25.84 35.25 -19.38
N VAL A 43 25.77 34.75 -18.15
CA VAL A 43 26.88 34.80 -17.18
C VAL A 43 28.11 34.02 -17.68
N SER A 44 27.91 32.85 -18.30
CA SER A 44 29.01 32.03 -18.82
C SER A 44 29.71 32.69 -20.01
N CYS A 45 28.95 33.36 -20.89
CA CYS A 45 29.50 34.20 -21.96
C CYS A 45 30.29 35.39 -21.41
N ARG A 46 29.80 36.05 -20.33
CA ARG A 46 30.55 37.10 -19.62
C ARG A 46 31.93 36.63 -19.16
N LEU A 47 31.98 35.43 -18.57
CA LEU A 47 33.22 34.81 -18.08
C LEU A 47 34.17 34.40 -19.22
N ALA A 48 33.64 34.12 -20.41
CA ALA A 48 34.42 33.87 -21.62
C ALA A 48 34.83 35.17 -22.37
N GLY A 49 34.57 36.35 -21.81
CA GLY A 49 34.89 37.65 -22.44
C GLY A 49 33.94 38.06 -23.58
N ALA A 50 32.84 37.32 -23.79
CA ALA A 50 31.87 37.62 -24.84
C ALA A 50 30.80 38.64 -24.37
N PRO A 51 30.15 39.37 -25.30
CA PRO A 51 29.09 40.33 -24.97
C PRO A 51 27.92 39.70 -24.22
N THR A 52 27.27 40.51 -23.39
CA THR A 52 26.13 40.09 -22.56
C THR A 52 24.91 40.97 -22.75
N PHE A 53 23.73 40.37 -22.63
CA PHE A 53 22.46 41.05 -22.85
C PHE A 53 21.75 41.34 -21.52
N ARG A 54 21.53 42.62 -21.18
CA ARG A 54 20.92 43.04 -19.90
C ARG A 54 19.55 42.42 -19.63
N TRP A 55 18.75 42.17 -20.68
CA TRP A 55 17.43 41.54 -20.53
C TRP A 55 17.53 40.08 -20.06
N MET A 56 18.64 39.38 -20.31
CA MET A 56 18.86 38.01 -19.84
C MET A 56 19.19 37.95 -18.34
N ASP A 57 19.72 39.03 -17.76
CA ASP A 57 19.99 39.11 -16.31
C ASP A 57 18.68 39.10 -15.49
N SER A 58 17.57 39.51 -16.09
CA SER A 58 16.21 39.39 -15.52
C SER A 58 15.66 37.96 -15.48
N LEU A 59 16.25 37.01 -16.22
CA LEU A 59 15.72 35.64 -16.30
C LEU A 59 16.08 34.79 -15.07
N ALA A 60 16.96 35.29 -14.19
CA ALA A 60 17.29 34.67 -12.91
C ALA A 60 16.06 34.46 -11.99
N TYR A 61 14.99 35.25 -12.15
CA TYR A 61 13.77 35.12 -11.36
C TYR A 61 12.90 33.89 -11.70
N GLY A 62 13.30 33.07 -12.67
CA GLY A 62 12.64 31.78 -12.90
C GLY A 62 12.64 30.87 -11.66
N VAL A 63 13.59 31.07 -10.73
CA VAL A 63 13.69 30.30 -9.47
C VAL A 63 12.54 30.55 -8.48
N ASP A 64 12.04 31.78 -8.40
CA ASP A 64 10.99 32.20 -7.45
C ASP A 64 9.66 31.49 -7.80
N PHE A 65 9.38 31.33 -9.10
CA PHE A 65 8.27 30.50 -9.58
C PHE A 65 8.36 29.04 -9.10
N PHE A 66 9.57 28.46 -9.00
CA PHE A 66 9.72 27.11 -8.45
C PHE A 66 9.42 27.04 -6.95
N PHE A 67 9.71 28.09 -6.18
CA PHE A 67 9.39 28.15 -4.75
C PHE A 67 7.87 28.26 -4.53
N VAL A 68 7.19 29.18 -5.22
CA VAL A 68 5.72 29.30 -5.20
C VAL A 68 5.05 28.00 -5.66
N LEU A 69 5.50 27.41 -6.78
CA LEU A 69 4.96 26.14 -7.28
C LEU A 69 5.20 24.99 -6.30
N SER A 70 6.35 24.94 -5.63
CA SER A 70 6.65 23.88 -4.64
C SER A 70 5.73 23.96 -3.42
N GLY A 71 5.46 25.17 -2.93
CA GLY A 71 4.48 25.40 -1.86
C GLY A 71 3.08 24.92 -2.25
N PHE A 72 2.64 25.28 -3.46
CA PHE A 72 1.33 24.90 -4.00
C PHE A 72 1.18 23.38 -4.14
N VAL A 73 2.14 22.72 -4.80
CA VAL A 73 2.08 21.27 -5.06
C VAL A 73 2.16 20.46 -3.77
N VAL A 74 3.04 20.85 -2.83
CA VAL A 74 3.16 20.15 -1.53
C VAL A 74 1.87 20.27 -0.71
N MET A 75 1.30 21.47 -0.58
CA MET A 75 0.08 21.66 0.19
C MET A 75 -1.10 20.90 -0.43
N ARG A 76 -1.29 21.03 -1.76
CA ARG A 76 -2.38 20.33 -2.46
C ARG A 76 -2.28 18.81 -2.29
N ALA A 77 -1.08 18.25 -2.44
CA ALA A 77 -0.80 16.83 -2.27
C ALA A 77 -1.08 16.31 -0.85
N TYR A 78 -0.57 16.97 0.18
CA TYR A 78 -0.50 16.44 1.54
C TYR A 78 -1.49 17.06 2.54
N HIS A 79 -2.45 17.90 2.10
CA HIS A 79 -3.41 18.53 3.01
C HIS A 79 -4.23 17.53 3.86
N ARG A 80 -4.48 16.31 3.35
CA ARG A 80 -5.20 15.23 4.05
C ARG A 80 -4.34 14.49 5.07
N ASP A 81 -3.03 14.72 5.06
CA ASP A 81 -2.03 14.07 5.91
C ASP A 81 -1.53 14.96 7.05
N ILE A 82 -1.97 16.21 7.10
CA ILE A 82 -1.69 17.16 8.19
C ILE A 82 -2.18 16.56 9.53
N GLY A 83 -1.28 16.46 10.50
CA GLY A 83 -1.52 15.81 11.79
C GLY A 83 -1.48 14.28 11.79
N LYS A 84 -0.98 13.63 10.73
CA LYS A 84 -0.75 12.18 10.68
C LYS A 84 0.76 11.85 10.67
N PRO A 85 1.39 11.53 11.81
CA PRO A 85 2.83 11.20 11.88
C PRO A 85 3.28 10.09 10.92
N ARG A 86 2.39 9.11 10.65
CA ARG A 86 2.62 8.02 9.68
C ARG A 86 2.90 8.52 8.25
N ALA A 87 2.53 9.75 7.90
CA ALA A 87 2.77 10.35 6.59
C ALA A 87 4.17 10.97 6.41
N ILE A 88 4.91 11.23 7.50
CA ILE A 88 6.22 11.93 7.46
C ILE A 88 7.27 11.15 6.66
N ALA A 89 7.53 9.89 7.03
CA ALA A 89 8.50 9.05 6.33
C ALA A 89 8.14 8.85 4.83
N PRO A 90 6.88 8.55 4.45
CA PRO A 90 6.43 8.56 3.05
C PRO A 90 6.74 9.87 2.31
N TYR A 91 6.44 11.01 2.94
CA TYR A 91 6.62 12.34 2.38
C TYR A 91 8.11 12.64 2.15
N LEU A 92 8.94 12.49 3.19
CA LEU A 92 10.38 12.74 3.10
C LEU A 92 11.06 11.79 2.12
N ALA A 93 10.70 10.49 2.11
CA ALA A 93 11.25 9.52 1.15
C ALA A 93 10.91 9.88 -0.30
N LYS A 94 9.67 10.29 -0.60
CA LYS A 94 9.28 10.75 -1.95
C LYS A 94 10.05 11.99 -2.40
N ARG A 95 10.30 12.94 -1.49
CA ARG A 95 11.11 14.15 -1.77
C ARG A 95 12.59 13.81 -1.93
N ALA A 96 13.13 12.94 -1.09
CA ALA A 96 14.52 12.48 -1.17
C ALA A 96 14.81 11.72 -2.48
N ILE A 97 13.95 10.76 -2.85
CA ILE A 97 14.04 10.03 -4.13
C ILE A 97 13.99 10.95 -5.34
N ARG A 98 13.23 12.06 -5.28
CA ARG A 98 13.21 13.04 -6.37
C ARG A 98 14.54 13.78 -6.51
N LEU A 99 15.10 14.23 -5.39
CA LEU A 99 16.14 15.26 -5.39
C LEU A 99 17.55 14.66 -5.37
N PHE A 100 17.83 13.78 -4.41
CA PHE A 100 19.20 13.32 -4.15
C PHE A 100 19.86 12.53 -5.30
N PRO A 101 19.18 11.63 -6.04
CA PRO A 101 19.87 10.83 -7.05
C PRO A 101 20.48 11.65 -8.19
N MET A 102 19.72 12.58 -8.77
CA MET A 102 20.24 13.48 -9.82
C MET A 102 21.17 14.55 -9.26
N LEU A 103 20.94 15.02 -8.01
CA LEU A 103 21.89 15.89 -7.32
C LEU A 103 23.27 15.22 -7.20
N TRP A 104 23.35 14.01 -6.64
CA TRP A 104 24.61 13.30 -6.42
C TRP A 104 25.35 13.02 -7.73
N LEU A 105 24.64 12.59 -8.78
CA LEU A 105 25.22 12.43 -10.11
C LEU A 105 25.79 13.76 -10.65
N THR A 106 25.05 14.86 -10.49
CA THR A 106 25.51 16.19 -10.95
C THR A 106 26.71 16.69 -10.14
N VAL A 107 26.71 16.52 -8.82
CA VAL A 107 27.83 16.90 -7.94
C VAL A 107 29.08 16.09 -8.28
N LEU A 108 28.94 14.78 -8.53
CA LEU A 108 30.04 13.92 -8.95
C LEU A 108 30.63 14.37 -10.30
N VAL A 109 29.79 14.60 -11.32
CA VAL A 109 30.24 15.08 -12.63
C VAL A 109 30.90 16.46 -12.52
N ALA A 110 30.33 17.37 -11.73
CA ALA A 110 30.89 18.71 -11.52
C ALA A 110 32.25 18.66 -10.79
N ALA A 111 32.39 17.77 -9.80
CA ALA A 111 33.65 17.58 -9.08
C ALA A 111 34.73 16.97 -9.99
N VAL A 112 34.41 15.91 -10.76
CA VAL A 112 35.34 15.30 -11.72
C VAL A 112 35.79 16.31 -12.78
N ALA A 113 34.86 17.09 -13.35
CA ALA A 113 35.19 18.13 -14.33
C ALA A 113 36.10 19.22 -13.74
N GLN A 114 35.81 19.68 -12.52
CA GLN A 114 36.62 20.72 -11.86
C GLN A 114 38.03 20.21 -11.47
N MET A 115 38.15 18.95 -11.05
CA MET A 115 39.45 18.30 -10.82
C MET A 115 40.24 18.13 -12.13
N ALA A 116 39.59 17.74 -13.22
CA ALA A 116 40.23 17.60 -14.54
C ALA A 116 40.76 18.94 -15.09
N SER A 117 40.11 20.06 -14.76
CA SER A 117 40.60 21.42 -15.04
C SER A 117 41.72 21.90 -14.10
N GLY A 118 42.25 21.05 -13.21
CA GLY A 118 43.34 21.40 -12.29
C GLY A 118 42.94 22.31 -11.13
N VAL A 119 41.64 22.54 -10.91
CA VAL A 119 41.14 23.41 -9.83
C VAL A 119 40.96 22.59 -8.55
N PRO A 120 41.63 22.93 -7.44
CA PRO A 120 41.54 22.16 -6.20
C PRO A 120 40.14 22.26 -5.56
N ILE A 121 39.60 21.12 -5.12
CA ILE A 121 38.28 21.04 -4.50
C ILE A 121 38.42 20.68 -3.02
N ALA A 122 37.96 21.55 -2.14
CA ALA A 122 37.89 21.24 -0.72
C ALA A 122 36.82 20.15 -0.45
N GLY A 123 37.17 19.09 0.28
CA GLY A 123 36.21 18.01 0.64
C GLY A 123 34.95 18.53 1.34
N ALA A 124 35.08 19.59 2.16
CA ALA A 124 33.94 20.26 2.78
C ALA A 124 32.96 20.91 1.77
N ALA A 125 33.43 21.34 0.59
CA ALA A 125 32.57 21.85 -0.47
C ALA A 125 31.78 20.72 -1.16
N ILE A 126 32.41 19.55 -1.35
CA ILE A 126 31.73 18.34 -1.85
C ILE A 126 30.65 17.91 -0.86
N LEU A 127 30.98 17.80 0.44
CA LEU A 127 30.03 17.42 1.49
C LEU A 127 28.82 18.38 1.56
N ARG A 128 29.05 19.69 1.51
CA ARG A 128 28.00 20.75 1.44
C ARG A 128 27.15 20.74 0.16
N SER A 129 27.55 19.95 -0.83
CA SER A 129 26.86 19.82 -2.12
C SER A 129 26.10 18.49 -2.23
N LEU A 130 26.67 17.39 -1.71
CA LEU A 130 26.00 16.10 -1.55
C LEU A 130 24.87 16.13 -0.51
N LEU A 131 25.07 16.92 0.55
CA LEU A 131 24.08 17.19 1.61
C LEU A 131 23.85 18.71 1.69
N PRO A 132 22.83 19.25 1.00
CA PRO A 132 22.57 20.70 0.96
C PRO A 132 21.96 21.25 2.26
N TYR A 133 22.68 21.14 3.37
CA TYR A 133 22.27 21.70 4.66
C TYR A 133 22.34 23.24 4.67
N PRO A 134 21.61 23.92 5.59
CA PRO A 134 21.63 25.37 5.74
C PRO A 134 23.06 25.92 5.87
N SER A 135 23.46 26.76 4.91
CA SER A 135 24.81 27.32 4.86
C SER A 135 24.82 28.54 3.94
N LEU A 136 25.61 29.55 4.31
CA LEU A 136 25.91 30.70 3.44
C LEU A 136 27.06 30.42 2.46
N GLN A 137 27.86 29.35 2.67
CA GLN A 137 29.00 29.05 1.79
C GLN A 137 28.56 28.46 0.44
N PRO A 138 29.21 28.84 -0.68
CA PRO A 138 28.84 28.38 -2.02
C PRO A 138 28.99 26.87 -2.19
N ALA A 139 28.05 26.25 -2.90
CA ALA A 139 28.07 24.83 -3.26
C ALA A 139 28.55 24.60 -4.71
N LEU A 140 28.83 23.34 -5.06
CA LEU A 140 29.27 22.89 -6.38
C LEU A 140 28.22 21.91 -6.97
N PRO A 141 27.48 22.27 -8.03
CA PRO A 141 27.39 23.59 -8.67
C PRO A 141 26.63 24.65 -7.84
N LYS A 142 26.85 25.94 -8.12
CA LYS A 142 26.30 27.07 -7.35
C LYS A 142 24.76 27.04 -7.20
N VAL A 143 24.04 26.56 -8.21
CA VAL A 143 22.57 26.41 -8.23
C VAL A 143 21.97 25.62 -7.06
N ILE A 144 22.78 24.84 -6.33
CA ILE A 144 22.35 24.13 -5.11
C ILE A 144 21.80 25.07 -4.02
N TRP A 145 22.12 26.38 -4.04
CA TRP A 145 21.59 27.34 -3.05
C TRP A 145 20.06 27.30 -2.94
N ALA A 146 19.34 27.23 -4.08
CA ALA A 146 17.88 27.17 -4.10
C ALA A 146 17.33 25.84 -3.53
N LEU A 147 18.08 24.75 -3.71
CA LEU A 147 17.73 23.45 -3.14
C LEU A 147 17.80 23.45 -1.61
N ARG A 148 18.71 24.23 -1.01
CA ARG A 148 18.77 24.41 0.46
C ARG A 148 17.47 25.03 1.00
N HIS A 149 16.94 26.05 0.33
CA HIS A 149 15.63 26.65 0.68
C HIS A 149 14.50 25.62 0.55
N GLY A 150 14.47 24.86 -0.55
CA GLY A 150 13.51 23.77 -0.74
C GLY A 150 13.56 22.70 0.35
N LEU A 151 14.75 22.25 0.76
CA LEU A 151 14.91 21.28 1.85
C LEU A 151 14.45 21.84 3.21
N LEU A 152 14.74 23.11 3.50
CA LEU A 152 14.25 23.78 4.70
C LEU A 152 12.72 23.87 4.71
N PHE A 153 12.11 24.27 3.59
CA PHE A 153 10.65 24.24 3.41
C PHE A 153 10.07 22.83 3.62
N TYR A 154 10.66 21.78 3.03
CA TYR A 154 10.15 20.42 3.21
C TYR A 154 10.25 19.94 4.66
N GLY A 155 11.32 20.29 5.37
CA GLY A 155 11.47 20.04 6.81
C GLY A 155 10.43 20.77 7.65
N GLY A 156 10.21 22.06 7.37
CA GLY A 156 9.15 22.86 8.00
C GLY A 156 7.76 22.27 7.78
N PHE A 157 7.42 21.88 6.55
CA PHE A 157 6.14 21.25 6.22
C PHE A 157 5.96 19.87 6.91
N ALA A 158 7.03 19.11 7.13
CA ALA A 158 6.94 17.86 7.88
C ALA A 158 6.46 18.05 9.33
N THR A 159 6.64 19.24 9.93
CA THR A 159 6.10 19.54 11.27
C THR A 159 4.57 19.66 11.28
N LEU A 160 3.95 20.13 10.19
CA LEU A 160 2.48 20.12 10.00
C LEU A 160 1.94 18.68 9.89
N LEU A 161 2.71 17.77 9.28
CA LEU A 161 2.37 16.34 9.22
C LEU A 161 2.51 15.67 10.59
N LEU A 162 3.47 16.08 11.42
CA LEU A 162 3.65 15.58 12.79
C LEU A 162 2.50 16.00 13.72
N SER A 163 2.12 17.27 13.71
CA SER A 163 1.01 17.78 14.53
C SER A 163 0.41 19.01 13.88
N ARG A 164 -0.90 18.98 13.63
CA ARG A 164 -1.62 20.14 13.08
C ARG A 164 -1.49 21.37 13.98
N ARG A 165 -1.66 21.22 15.30
CA ARG A 165 -1.60 22.35 16.25
C ARG A 165 -0.18 22.92 16.37
N ALA A 166 0.79 22.06 16.68
CA ALA A 166 2.17 22.51 16.91
C ALA A 166 2.84 22.97 15.60
N GLY A 167 2.60 22.27 14.48
CA GLY A 167 3.10 22.67 13.16
C GLY A 167 2.49 23.98 12.66
N SER A 168 1.19 24.22 12.88
CA SER A 168 0.58 25.52 12.51
C SER A 168 1.10 26.65 13.41
N ALA A 169 1.29 26.42 14.70
CA ALA A 169 1.88 27.42 15.60
C ALA A 169 3.34 27.75 15.22
N LEU A 170 4.16 26.73 14.96
CA LEU A 170 5.54 26.88 14.49
C LEU A 170 5.61 27.60 13.13
N GLY A 171 4.74 27.23 12.19
CA GLY A 171 4.66 27.88 10.88
C GLY A 171 4.21 29.34 10.96
N ALA A 172 3.25 29.66 11.83
CA ALA A 172 2.82 31.03 12.08
C ALA A 172 3.92 31.87 12.74
N MET A 173 4.60 31.32 13.74
CA MET A 173 5.77 31.94 14.37
C MET A 173 6.89 32.20 13.35
N TRP A 174 7.19 31.21 12.50
CA TRP A 174 8.23 31.35 11.47
C TRP A 174 7.86 32.43 10.44
N LEU A 175 6.59 32.47 9.98
CA LEU A 175 6.08 33.52 9.10
C LEU A 175 6.22 34.91 9.73
N LEU A 176 5.84 35.07 11.01
CA LEU A 176 6.01 36.33 11.73
C LEU A 176 7.48 36.75 11.82
N LEU A 177 8.40 35.82 12.05
CA LEU A 177 9.84 36.11 12.08
C LEU A 177 10.41 36.48 10.70
N ILE A 178 9.92 35.89 9.61
CA ILE A 178 10.30 36.29 8.24
C ILE A 178 9.78 37.69 7.92
N LEU A 179 8.54 38.02 8.31
CA LEU A 179 7.98 39.37 8.16
C LEU A 179 8.74 40.39 9.02
N ALA A 180 9.15 40.02 10.23
CA ALA A 180 10.00 40.86 11.08
C ALA A 180 11.39 41.09 10.46
N GLN A 181 12.02 40.06 9.86
CA GLN A 181 13.28 40.20 9.13
C GLN A 181 13.14 41.09 7.89
N LEU A 182 12.04 41.00 7.14
CA LEU A 182 11.76 41.89 6.02
C LEU A 182 11.65 43.36 6.49
N LEU A 183 10.88 43.62 7.55
CA LEU A 183 10.77 44.96 8.14
C LEU A 183 12.11 45.48 8.69
N ALA A 184 12.89 44.63 9.36
CA ALA A 184 14.21 44.98 9.87
C ALA A 184 15.21 45.27 8.74
N SER A 185 15.18 44.50 7.65
CA SER A 185 15.97 44.76 6.45
C SER A 185 15.59 46.09 5.80
N VAL A 186 14.30 46.38 5.61
CA VAL A 186 13.82 47.68 5.10
C VAL A 186 14.19 48.84 6.03
N ALA A 187 14.21 48.63 7.34
CA ALA A 187 14.66 49.61 8.33
C ALA A 187 16.19 49.75 8.45
N GLY A 188 16.98 49.00 7.66
CA GLY A 188 18.44 49.06 7.68
C GLY A 188 19.12 48.31 8.84
N SER A 189 18.36 47.51 9.60
CA SER A 189 18.83 46.72 10.75
C SER A 189 18.58 45.19 10.62
N PRO A 190 18.87 44.55 9.47
CA PRO A 190 18.62 43.13 9.24
C PRO A 190 19.42 42.24 10.20
N VAL A 191 18.83 41.11 10.61
CA VAL A 191 19.62 40.03 11.23
C VAL A 191 20.50 39.40 10.15
N GLY A 192 21.81 39.38 10.37
CA GLY A 192 22.80 38.79 9.46
C GLY A 192 23.13 37.32 9.75
N GLY A 193 24.13 36.79 9.05
CA GLY A 193 24.68 35.46 9.29
C GLY A 193 23.69 34.32 8.99
N LEU A 194 23.90 33.16 9.61
CA LEU A 194 23.07 31.97 9.37
C LEU A 194 21.57 32.18 9.69
N PRO A 195 21.14 32.95 10.72
CA PRO A 195 19.73 33.28 10.92
C PRO A 195 19.06 33.94 9.71
N ALA A 196 19.76 34.79 8.95
CA ALA A 196 19.24 35.44 7.75
C ALA A 196 18.78 34.43 6.67
N PHE A 197 19.44 33.27 6.59
CA PHE A 197 19.04 32.18 5.69
C PHE A 197 17.69 31.54 6.11
N PHE A 198 17.50 31.33 7.41
CA PHE A 198 16.25 30.77 7.95
C PHE A 198 15.09 31.77 7.89
N LEU A 199 15.37 33.06 8.03
CA LEU A 199 14.40 34.17 7.97
C LEU A 199 14.27 34.80 6.58
N SER A 200 14.85 34.18 5.56
CA SER A 200 14.88 34.69 4.19
C SER A 200 13.48 34.88 3.60
N THR A 201 13.28 35.98 2.86
CA THR A 201 12.05 36.24 2.10
C THR A 201 11.75 35.20 1.03
N TYR A 202 12.73 34.41 0.56
CA TYR A 202 12.49 33.24 -0.29
C TYR A 202 11.56 32.19 0.35
N GLN A 203 11.43 32.18 1.69
CA GLN A 203 10.48 31.32 2.39
C GLN A 203 9.02 31.79 2.21
N LEU A 204 8.78 33.09 1.97
CA LEU A 204 7.45 33.63 1.71
C LEU A 204 6.87 33.07 0.41
N ASP A 205 7.69 32.83 -0.61
CA ASP A 205 7.26 32.26 -1.89
C ASP A 205 6.56 30.90 -1.69
N PHE A 206 7.15 30.02 -0.88
CA PHE A 206 6.53 28.74 -0.52
C PHE A 206 5.22 28.93 0.28
N VAL A 207 5.16 29.93 1.17
CA VAL A 207 3.94 30.26 1.93
C VAL A 207 2.83 30.81 1.02
N LEU A 208 3.15 31.64 0.04
CA LEU A 208 2.22 32.10 -1.00
C LEU A 208 1.69 30.93 -1.83
N GLY A 209 2.55 29.95 -2.15
CA GLY A 209 2.15 28.68 -2.76
C GLY A 209 1.15 27.89 -1.90
N ILE A 210 1.44 27.72 -0.61
CA ILE A 210 0.52 27.07 0.36
C ILE A 210 -0.83 27.79 0.40
N ALA A 211 -0.82 29.12 0.54
CA ALA A 211 -2.02 29.94 0.60
C ALA A 211 -2.87 29.78 -0.67
N LEU A 212 -2.24 29.83 -1.85
CA LEU A 212 -2.94 29.64 -3.12
C LEU A 212 -3.58 28.24 -3.23
N ALA A 213 -2.92 27.19 -2.74
CA ALA A 213 -3.46 25.84 -2.71
C ALA A 213 -4.66 25.69 -1.75
N MET A 214 -4.65 26.41 -0.61
CA MET A 214 -5.81 26.47 0.29
C MET A 214 -6.99 27.19 -0.37
N ILE A 215 -6.74 28.34 -0.99
CA ILE A 215 -7.77 29.15 -1.66
C ILE A 215 -8.44 28.37 -2.81
N HIS A 216 -7.66 27.69 -3.67
CA HIS A 216 -8.19 26.85 -4.76
C HIS A 216 -8.83 25.53 -4.30
N ARG A 217 -8.67 25.14 -3.03
CA ARG A 217 -9.38 24.00 -2.43
C ARG A 217 -10.77 24.42 -1.93
N GLU A 218 -10.87 25.60 -1.34
CA GLU A 218 -12.09 26.09 -0.68
C GLU A 218 -13.00 26.89 -1.62
N ARG A 219 -12.49 27.33 -2.77
CA ARG A 219 -13.24 28.12 -3.76
C ARG A 219 -13.03 27.59 -5.17
N THR A 220 -14.13 27.39 -5.89
CA THR A 220 -14.12 27.21 -7.34
C THR A 220 -13.97 28.56 -8.03
N PHE A 221 -13.09 28.65 -9.02
CA PHE A 221 -12.87 29.88 -9.79
C PHE A 221 -13.34 29.73 -11.23
N ALA A 222 -14.10 30.70 -11.73
CA ALA A 222 -14.46 30.78 -13.15
C ALA A 222 -13.20 30.85 -14.03
N ARG A 223 -13.19 30.17 -15.17
CA ARG A 223 -12.09 30.20 -16.14
C ARG A 223 -11.93 31.59 -16.74
N THR A 224 -10.75 32.18 -16.62
CA THR A 224 -10.44 33.51 -17.17
C THR A 224 -8.92 33.77 -17.20
N PRO A 225 -8.39 34.42 -18.24
CA PRO A 225 -6.99 34.82 -18.31
C PRO A 225 -6.65 36.09 -17.51
N ILE A 226 -7.64 36.83 -16.97
CA ILE A 226 -7.41 38.15 -16.36
C ILE A 226 -6.29 38.14 -15.29
N PRO A 227 -6.23 37.18 -14.33
CA PRO A 227 -5.15 37.18 -13.34
C PRO A 227 -3.78 36.82 -13.94
N LEU A 228 -3.75 36.02 -15.01
CA LEU A 228 -2.51 35.71 -15.73
C LEU A 228 -1.97 36.96 -16.43
N LEU A 229 -2.84 37.69 -17.14
CA LEU A 229 -2.49 38.95 -17.80
C LEU A 229 -2.06 40.02 -16.80
N ALA A 230 -2.76 40.15 -15.66
CA ALA A 230 -2.38 41.04 -14.57
C ALA A 230 -1.01 40.68 -13.96
N GLY A 231 -0.75 39.39 -13.75
CA GLY A 231 0.56 38.90 -13.28
C GLY A 231 1.70 39.17 -14.28
N LEU A 232 1.46 38.97 -15.58
CA LEU A 232 2.44 39.27 -16.64
C LEU A 232 2.69 40.78 -16.80
N ALA A 233 1.65 41.61 -16.65
CA ALA A 233 1.78 43.06 -16.64
C ALA A 233 2.57 43.55 -15.41
N ALA A 234 2.26 43.02 -14.21
CA ALA A 234 3.00 43.31 -12.98
C ALA A 234 4.47 42.85 -13.06
N LEU A 235 4.74 41.69 -13.66
CA LEU A 235 6.11 41.22 -13.94
C LEU A 235 6.85 42.19 -14.87
N THR A 236 6.21 42.62 -15.96
CA THR A 236 6.80 43.56 -16.92
C THR A 236 7.11 44.90 -16.26
N LEU A 237 6.18 45.42 -15.46
CA LEU A 237 6.35 46.68 -14.71
C LEU A 237 7.47 46.57 -13.66
N TYR A 238 7.50 45.49 -12.88
CA TYR A 238 8.58 45.24 -11.92
C TYR A 238 9.94 45.15 -12.61
N LEU A 239 10.04 44.41 -13.72
CA LEU A 239 11.31 44.27 -14.46
C LEU A 239 11.78 45.58 -15.09
N ALA A 240 10.88 46.49 -15.44
CA ALA A 240 11.22 47.82 -15.93
C ALA A 240 11.71 48.76 -14.82
N LEU A 241 11.12 48.70 -13.61
CA LEU A 241 11.38 49.66 -12.53
C LEU A 241 12.36 49.16 -11.45
N ARG A 242 12.67 47.86 -11.38
CA ARG A 242 13.44 47.28 -10.27
C ARG A 242 14.84 47.88 -10.08
N ASP A 243 15.49 48.34 -11.15
CA ASP A 243 16.86 48.83 -11.09
C ASP A 243 16.85 50.28 -10.55
N ASP A 244 15.92 51.11 -11.00
CA ASP A 244 15.72 52.49 -10.53
C ASP A 244 15.20 52.56 -9.09
N LEU A 245 14.40 51.58 -8.68
CA LEU A 245 13.88 51.44 -7.31
C LEU A 245 14.83 50.68 -6.35
N GLY A 246 15.99 50.21 -6.83
CA GLY A 246 16.94 49.44 -6.02
C GLY A 246 16.45 48.05 -5.59
N LEU A 247 15.38 47.53 -6.20
CA LEU A 247 14.74 46.24 -5.90
C LEU A 247 15.41 45.03 -6.59
N GLY A 248 16.53 45.24 -7.27
CA GLY A 248 17.30 44.19 -7.93
C GLY A 248 17.96 43.21 -6.95
N ARG A 249 18.34 42.03 -7.45
CA ARG A 249 19.13 41.05 -6.68
C ARG A 249 20.58 41.52 -6.51
N VAL A 250 21.15 41.19 -5.36
CA VAL A 250 22.56 41.45 -4.99
C VAL A 250 23.31 40.13 -4.72
N GLY A 251 22.65 38.98 -4.85
CA GLY A 251 23.26 37.65 -4.78
C GLY A 251 23.36 37.14 -3.35
N GLU A 252 24.57 36.95 -2.83
CA GLU A 252 24.77 36.43 -1.46
C GLU A 252 24.21 37.38 -0.37
N TYR A 253 23.93 38.64 -0.73
CA TYR A 253 23.32 39.66 0.13
C TYR A 253 21.78 39.78 0.01
N ASP A 254 21.12 38.94 -0.81
CA ASP A 254 19.66 38.96 -0.98
C ASP A 254 18.89 38.78 0.35
N TYR A 255 19.53 38.20 1.37
CA TYR A 255 18.96 37.95 2.70
C TYR A 255 18.89 39.17 3.63
N ILE A 256 19.69 40.21 3.33
CA ILE A 256 19.89 41.37 4.23
C ILE A 256 19.75 42.73 3.54
N SER A 257 19.94 42.80 2.22
CA SER A 257 19.79 44.05 1.45
C SER A 257 18.33 44.54 1.48
N PRO A 258 18.05 45.79 1.91
CA PRO A 258 16.69 46.34 2.01
C PRO A 258 15.88 46.21 0.71
N GLY A 259 16.51 46.53 -0.41
CA GLY A 259 15.87 46.49 -1.73
C GLY A 259 15.70 45.06 -2.26
N ALA A 260 16.69 44.18 -2.06
CA ALA A 260 16.62 42.81 -2.54
C ALA A 260 15.59 41.97 -1.77
N THR A 261 15.52 42.11 -0.44
CA THR A 261 14.56 41.37 0.40
C THR A 261 13.12 41.73 0.01
N LEU A 262 12.84 43.02 -0.17
CA LEU A 262 11.56 43.54 -0.66
C LEU A 262 11.28 43.13 -2.10
N GLY A 263 12.29 43.19 -2.98
CA GLY A 263 12.19 42.77 -4.38
C GLY A 263 11.80 41.30 -4.53
N VAL A 264 12.38 40.41 -3.73
CA VAL A 264 12.00 38.99 -3.65
C VAL A 264 10.54 38.82 -3.21
N ALA A 265 10.11 39.51 -2.15
CA ALA A 265 8.73 39.41 -1.67
C ALA A 265 7.68 39.90 -2.70
N ILE A 266 8.01 40.95 -3.45
CA ILE A 266 7.18 41.44 -4.56
C ILE A 266 7.17 40.41 -5.71
N MET A 267 8.33 39.86 -6.08
CA MET A 267 8.45 38.86 -7.15
C MET A 267 7.67 37.58 -6.84
N GLY A 268 7.77 37.06 -5.62
CA GLY A 268 6.97 35.91 -5.15
C GLY A 268 5.46 36.17 -5.26
N SER A 269 5.02 37.39 -4.92
CA SER A 269 3.62 37.81 -5.03
C SER A 269 3.15 37.88 -6.49
N ILE A 270 4.00 38.37 -7.40
CA ILE A 270 3.76 38.38 -8.85
C ILE A 270 3.65 36.95 -9.39
N PHE A 271 4.56 36.05 -9.02
CA PHE A 271 4.49 34.66 -9.46
C PHE A 271 3.31 33.88 -8.84
N ALA A 272 2.87 34.22 -7.63
CA ALA A 272 1.63 33.69 -7.06
C ALA A 272 0.39 34.12 -7.87
N LEU A 273 0.37 35.36 -8.37
CA LEU A 273 -0.69 35.86 -9.26
C LEU A 273 -0.64 35.18 -10.65
N ILE A 274 0.55 35.01 -11.23
CA ILE A 274 0.76 34.24 -12.47
C ILE A 274 0.29 32.80 -12.29
N LEU A 275 0.65 32.14 -11.19
CA LEU A 275 0.24 30.77 -10.87
C LEU A 275 -1.28 30.65 -10.67
N HIS A 276 -1.90 31.61 -9.98
CA HIS A 276 -3.35 31.70 -9.87
C HIS A 276 -4.03 31.85 -11.26
N GLY A 277 -3.42 32.64 -12.15
CA GLY A 277 -3.85 32.81 -13.53
C GLY A 277 -3.76 31.52 -14.35
N LEU A 278 -2.61 30.83 -14.32
CA LEU A 278 -2.40 29.55 -15.00
C LEU A 278 -3.46 28.51 -14.60
N LEU A 279 -3.72 28.36 -13.29
CA LEU A 279 -4.75 27.45 -12.78
C LEU A 279 -6.17 27.77 -13.29
N ARG A 280 -6.44 29.03 -13.66
CA ARG A 280 -7.75 29.47 -14.20
C ARG A 280 -7.84 29.44 -15.72
N VAL A 281 -6.73 29.16 -16.42
CA VAL A 281 -6.71 28.89 -17.88
C VAL A 281 -6.32 27.44 -18.19
N GLU A 282 -6.24 26.57 -17.18
CA GLU A 282 -5.94 25.15 -17.36
C GLU A 282 -6.99 24.47 -18.27
N GLY A 283 -6.49 23.64 -19.19
CA GLY A 283 -7.28 23.08 -20.29
C GLY A 283 -7.04 23.76 -21.65
N ILE A 284 -6.33 24.90 -21.71
CA ILE A 284 -5.77 25.39 -22.97
C ILE A 284 -4.65 24.43 -23.42
N PRO A 285 -4.59 24.00 -24.70
CA PRO A 285 -3.55 23.09 -25.19
C PRO A 285 -2.13 23.66 -25.04
N ALA A 286 -1.35 23.07 -24.13
CA ALA A 286 0.07 23.41 -23.97
C ALA A 286 0.94 22.69 -25.03
N PRO A 287 1.94 23.36 -25.65
CA PRO A 287 2.81 22.71 -26.63
C PRO A 287 3.63 21.57 -26.02
N ARG A 288 3.60 20.39 -26.66
CA ARG A 288 4.22 19.14 -26.16
C ARG A 288 5.70 19.31 -25.77
N GLY A 289 6.46 20.11 -26.52
CA GLY A 289 7.87 20.38 -26.24
C GLY A 289 8.12 21.08 -24.89
N PHE A 290 7.35 22.12 -24.56
CA PHE A 290 7.47 22.81 -23.28
C PHE A 290 6.96 21.98 -22.11
N VAL A 291 5.93 21.14 -22.31
CA VAL A 291 5.46 20.16 -21.31
C VAL A 291 6.56 19.12 -21.03
N ALA A 292 7.24 18.62 -22.06
CA ALA A 292 8.39 17.72 -21.90
C ALA A 292 9.56 18.40 -21.16
N LEU A 293 9.84 19.67 -21.46
CA LEU A 293 10.83 20.48 -20.74
C LEU A 293 10.46 20.69 -19.26
N GLY A 294 9.16 20.81 -18.96
CA GLY A 294 8.61 20.83 -17.60
C GLY A 294 8.81 19.53 -16.84
N GLY A 295 8.73 18.39 -17.53
CA GLY A 295 9.09 17.09 -16.98
C GLY A 295 10.58 16.99 -16.63
N ALA A 296 11.43 17.47 -17.54
CA ALA A 296 12.89 17.47 -17.44
C ALA A 296 13.49 18.63 -16.63
N SER A 297 12.65 19.50 -16.05
CA SER A 297 13.08 20.79 -15.53
C SER A 297 14.14 20.68 -14.42
N TYR A 298 14.11 19.61 -13.63
CA TYR A 298 15.08 19.39 -12.56
C TYR A 298 16.47 19.00 -13.07
N VAL A 299 16.53 18.10 -14.06
CA VAL A 299 17.78 17.74 -14.75
C VAL A 299 18.37 18.97 -15.43
N LEU A 300 17.55 19.69 -16.21
CA LEU A 300 17.96 20.93 -16.89
C LEU A 300 18.50 21.97 -15.89
N TYR A 301 17.83 22.16 -14.75
CA TYR A 301 18.27 23.06 -13.69
C TYR A 301 19.59 22.64 -13.02
N LEU A 302 19.85 21.33 -12.87
CA LEU A 302 21.09 20.85 -12.26
C LEU A 302 22.29 20.88 -13.22
N ILE A 303 22.14 20.36 -14.45
CA ILE A 303 23.29 20.08 -15.33
C ILE A 303 23.80 21.31 -16.11
N HIS A 304 23.00 22.37 -16.27
CA HIS A 304 23.38 23.47 -17.16
C HIS A 304 24.63 24.23 -16.69
N LEU A 305 24.87 24.36 -15.39
CA LEU A 305 26.09 25.01 -14.90
C LEU A 305 27.36 24.16 -15.18
N PRO A 306 27.43 22.87 -14.80
CA PRO A 306 28.53 22.00 -15.21
C PRO A 306 28.73 21.93 -16.72
N LEU A 307 27.65 21.87 -17.50
CA LEU A 307 27.72 21.85 -18.96
C LEU A 307 28.27 23.17 -19.54
N ASN A 308 27.77 24.31 -19.07
CA ASN A 308 28.29 25.61 -19.50
C ASN A 308 29.76 25.76 -19.11
N ALA A 309 30.17 25.30 -17.92
CA ALA A 309 31.57 25.31 -17.49
C ALA A 309 32.46 24.45 -18.40
N PHE A 310 31.96 23.33 -18.93
CA PHE A 310 32.68 22.54 -19.92
C PHE A 310 32.75 23.22 -21.31
N LEU A 311 31.66 23.83 -21.77
CA LEU A 311 31.56 24.40 -23.11
C LEU A 311 32.14 25.82 -23.26
N HIS A 312 32.23 26.62 -22.19
CA HIS A 312 32.59 28.05 -22.29
C HIS A 312 33.95 28.31 -22.97
N SER A 313 34.92 27.41 -22.78
CA SER A 313 36.26 27.54 -23.38
C SER A 313 36.24 27.41 -24.91
N GLY A 314 35.25 26.72 -25.48
CA GLY A 314 35.00 26.68 -26.92
C GLY A 314 34.25 27.92 -27.44
N ILE A 315 33.39 28.51 -26.61
CA ILE A 315 32.65 29.75 -26.97
C ILE A 315 33.61 30.91 -27.22
N GLY A 316 34.66 31.05 -26.41
CA GLY A 316 35.69 32.09 -26.59
C GLY A 316 36.51 31.99 -27.89
N GLN A 317 36.41 30.88 -28.63
CA GLN A 317 37.09 30.68 -29.92
C GLN A 317 36.23 31.08 -31.12
N LEU A 318 34.94 31.41 -30.90
CA LEU A 318 34.05 31.83 -31.98
C LEU A 318 34.43 33.23 -32.50
N PRO A 319 34.33 33.50 -33.82
CA PRO A 319 34.54 34.84 -34.36
C PRO A 319 33.61 35.87 -33.71
N SER A 320 34.14 37.06 -33.41
CA SER A 320 33.44 38.12 -32.67
C SER A 320 32.05 38.45 -33.22
N ILE A 321 31.91 38.51 -34.55
CA ILE A 321 30.64 38.77 -35.25
C ILE A 321 29.50 37.81 -34.86
N PHE A 322 29.80 36.60 -34.39
CA PHE A 322 28.82 35.65 -33.87
C PHE A 322 28.56 35.84 -32.36
N LEU A 323 29.59 36.19 -31.59
CA LEU A 323 29.47 36.50 -30.17
C LEU A 323 28.65 37.78 -29.93
N ASP A 324 28.87 38.82 -30.74
CA ASP A 324 28.11 40.09 -30.74
C ASP A 324 26.62 39.87 -31.02
N ARG A 325 26.28 38.81 -31.77
CA ARG A 325 24.90 38.40 -32.08
C ARG A 325 24.31 37.42 -31.05
N GLY A 326 25.04 37.09 -29.99
CA GLY A 326 24.59 36.19 -28.92
C GLY A 326 24.59 34.71 -29.29
N LEU A 327 25.34 34.29 -30.31
CA LEU A 327 25.40 32.88 -30.71
C LEU A 327 25.93 31.99 -29.59
N GLY A 328 26.85 32.50 -28.76
CA GLY A 328 27.37 31.78 -27.59
C GLY A 328 26.27 31.41 -26.60
N GLN A 329 25.40 32.36 -26.25
CA GLN A 329 24.26 32.12 -25.38
C GLN A 329 23.29 31.10 -25.99
N ILE A 330 23.00 31.22 -27.30
CA ILE A 330 22.12 30.28 -28.03
C ILE A 330 22.70 28.86 -28.00
N ILE A 331 24.00 28.68 -28.27
CA ILE A 331 24.67 27.38 -28.24
C ILE A 331 24.58 26.75 -26.83
N LEU A 332 24.88 27.51 -25.78
CA LEU A 332 24.82 27.01 -24.40
C LEU A 332 23.39 26.61 -23.99
N ILE A 333 22.38 27.42 -24.33
CA ILE A 333 20.97 27.10 -24.07
C ILE A 333 20.54 25.85 -24.84
N ALA A 334 20.86 25.78 -26.14
CA ALA A 334 20.52 24.65 -26.99
C ALA A 334 21.18 23.35 -26.51
N ALA A 335 22.46 23.40 -26.13
CA ALA A 335 23.19 22.25 -25.56
C ALA A 335 22.56 21.78 -24.24
N ALA A 336 22.20 22.71 -23.34
CA ALA A 336 21.54 22.38 -22.08
C ALA A 336 20.20 21.67 -22.29
N VAL A 337 19.37 22.15 -23.23
CA VAL A 337 18.10 21.47 -23.59
C VAL A 337 18.37 20.12 -24.25
N ALA A 338 19.27 20.06 -25.24
CA ALA A 338 19.57 18.85 -26.00
C ALA A 338 20.17 17.71 -25.16
N ILE A 339 20.94 18.02 -24.10
CA ILE A 339 21.54 17.03 -23.21
C ILE A 339 20.61 16.68 -22.03
N SER A 340 19.84 17.63 -21.51
CA SER A 340 18.93 17.39 -20.38
C SER A 340 17.78 16.46 -20.72
N LEU A 341 17.24 16.51 -21.95
CA LEU A 341 16.13 15.66 -22.38
C LEU A 341 16.53 14.16 -22.41
N PRO A 342 17.61 13.72 -23.09
CA PRO A 342 18.10 12.34 -23.01
C PRO A 342 18.36 11.89 -21.56
N ILE A 343 19.05 12.70 -20.74
CA ILE A 343 19.30 12.33 -19.33
C ILE A 343 17.99 12.18 -18.56
N HIS A 344 16.99 13.04 -18.79
CA HIS A 344 15.67 12.91 -18.16
C HIS A 344 14.97 11.61 -18.55
N TYR A 345 14.89 11.27 -19.84
CA TYR A 345 14.16 10.09 -20.30
C TYR A 345 14.91 8.76 -20.08
N LEU A 346 16.24 8.75 -20.17
CA LEU A 346 17.07 7.54 -20.09
C LEU A 346 17.64 7.27 -18.69
N VAL A 347 17.82 8.30 -17.85
CA VAL A 347 18.43 8.16 -16.51
C VAL A 347 17.44 8.54 -15.40
N GLU A 348 16.92 9.77 -15.39
CA GLU A 348 16.07 10.23 -14.28
C GLU A 348 14.75 9.46 -14.21
N LYS A 349 13.99 9.37 -15.31
CA LYS A 349 12.68 8.69 -15.30
C LYS A 349 12.78 7.21 -14.86
N PRO A 350 13.66 6.36 -15.45
CA PRO A 350 13.77 4.97 -15.03
C PRO A 350 14.22 4.84 -13.56
N LEU A 351 15.14 5.69 -13.10
CA LEU A 351 15.62 5.71 -11.72
C LEU A 351 14.51 6.08 -10.73
N LEU A 352 13.76 7.15 -11.01
CA LEU A 352 12.63 7.58 -10.18
C LEU A 352 11.53 6.53 -10.12
N VAL A 353 11.22 5.87 -11.24
CA VAL A 353 10.23 4.80 -11.28
C VAL A 353 10.70 3.60 -10.46
N ARG A 354 11.93 3.11 -10.64
CA ARG A 354 12.50 2.00 -9.84
C ARG A 354 12.51 2.32 -8.35
N LEU A 355 13.03 3.47 -7.94
CA LEU A 355 13.10 3.87 -6.52
C LEU A 355 11.70 4.02 -5.89
N ARG A 356 10.72 4.51 -6.64
CA ARG A 356 9.33 4.62 -6.16
C ARG A 356 8.60 3.28 -6.11
N ARG A 357 8.88 2.33 -7.03
CA ARG A 357 8.38 0.94 -6.92
C ARG A 357 8.88 0.29 -5.63
N LEU A 358 10.19 0.40 -5.33
CA LEU A 358 10.78 -0.11 -4.09
C LEU A 358 10.15 0.52 -2.84
N LEU A 359 9.84 1.83 -2.87
CA LEU A 359 9.13 2.51 -1.78
C LEU A 359 7.66 2.09 -1.67
N ALA A 360 6.99 1.75 -2.78
CA ALA A 360 5.61 1.29 -2.81
C ALA A 360 5.46 -0.15 -2.28
N GLY A 361 6.28 -1.09 -2.78
CA GLY A 361 6.26 -2.49 -2.33
C GLY A 361 6.54 -2.61 -0.84
N ARG A 362 7.55 -1.89 -0.32
CA ARG A 362 7.87 -1.84 1.12
C ARG A 362 6.77 -1.23 2.00
N LYS A 363 5.74 -0.59 1.43
CA LYS A 363 4.64 0.03 2.18
C LYS A 363 3.41 -0.86 2.29
N PHE A 364 3.12 -1.68 1.27
CA PHE A 364 1.95 -2.58 1.29
C PHE A 364 2.24 -3.88 2.07
N ALA A 365 3.42 -4.47 1.88
CA ALA A 365 3.94 -5.59 2.67
C ALA A 365 4.13 -5.33 4.19
N ARG A 366 3.71 -4.15 4.71
CA ARG A 366 3.84 -3.81 6.13
C ARG A 366 2.66 -3.02 6.72
N GLY A 367 1.52 -2.92 6.03
CA GLY A 367 0.35 -2.25 6.60
C GLY A 367 -0.89 -2.20 5.71
N ASP A 368 -1.80 -3.14 5.96
CA ASP A 368 -3.24 -2.85 6.18
C ASP A 368 -4.05 -4.03 6.80
N THR A 369 -3.42 -5.14 7.20
CA THR A 369 -4.08 -6.29 7.87
C THR A 369 -4.53 -6.04 9.32
N LYS A 370 -4.58 -4.78 9.79
CA LYS A 370 -5.06 -4.42 11.14
C LYS A 370 -6.00 -3.22 11.14
N HIS A 371 -7.17 -3.43 10.55
CA HIS A 371 -8.38 -2.68 10.89
C HIS A 371 -9.36 -3.62 11.60
N PRO A 372 -9.39 -3.66 12.95
CA PRO A 372 -10.59 -4.11 13.63
C PRO A 372 -11.71 -3.10 13.33
N MET A 373 -12.92 -3.59 13.10
CA MET A 373 -14.11 -2.72 13.08
C MET A 373 -14.20 -2.02 14.42
N ARG A 374 -14.30 -0.69 14.39
CA ARG A 374 -14.43 0.12 15.60
C ARG A 374 -15.86 0.60 15.67
N THR A 375 -16.69 -0.13 16.42
CA THR A 375 -17.95 0.41 16.93
C THR A 375 -17.65 1.64 17.78
N GLU A 376 -18.54 2.62 17.71
CA GLU A 376 -18.51 3.80 18.57
C GLU A 376 -18.84 3.37 20.01
N GLU A 377 -18.00 3.71 20.98
CA GLU A 377 -18.41 4.20 22.30
C GLU A 377 -17.22 4.63 23.19
N GLU A 378 -17.55 5.57 24.09
CA GLU A 378 -16.85 6.06 25.29
C GLU A 378 -15.45 6.72 25.22
N GLU A 379 -15.47 8.03 25.51
CA GLU A 379 -14.36 8.80 26.08
C GLU A 379 -14.22 8.53 27.59
N THR A 380 -13.00 8.52 28.14
CA THR A 380 -12.58 9.26 29.37
C THR A 380 -11.19 8.80 29.88
N GLY A 381 -10.35 9.76 30.34
CA GLY A 381 -9.22 9.65 31.31
C GLY A 381 -8.13 8.54 31.19
N THR A 382 -6.86 8.73 31.55
CA THR A 382 -6.08 9.91 32.00
C THR A 382 -4.57 9.58 31.88
N LEU A 383 -3.70 10.59 31.88
CA LEU A 383 -2.23 10.43 31.70
C LEU A 383 -1.47 9.98 32.96
N HIS A 384 -0.39 9.19 32.80
CA HIS A 384 0.98 9.30 33.40
C HIS A 384 1.80 8.00 33.12
N ASP A 385 3.14 7.93 33.07
CA ASP A 385 4.25 8.84 32.72
C ASP A 385 5.59 8.01 32.62
N ARG A 386 6.65 8.57 32.01
CA ARG A 386 8.11 8.23 32.12
C ARG A 386 8.77 7.01 31.44
N TYR A 387 9.32 7.29 30.24
CA TYR A 387 10.76 7.29 29.89
C TYR A 387 11.84 6.63 30.77
N ARG A 388 12.70 5.80 30.14
CA ARG A 388 14.14 6.04 29.78
C ARG A 388 14.63 4.89 28.87
N THR A 389 15.15 5.06 27.64
CA THR A 389 16.54 5.44 27.20
C THR A 389 17.67 4.66 27.92
N THR A 390 18.73 4.16 27.27
CA THR A 390 19.42 4.61 26.03
C THR A 390 20.40 3.54 25.48
N ALA A 391 20.56 3.46 24.14
CA ALA A 391 21.85 3.47 23.37
C ALA A 391 23.00 2.45 23.68
N THR A 392 23.89 1.98 22.79
CA THR A 392 24.21 2.17 21.33
C THR A 392 25.08 0.95 20.88
N LEU A 393 25.67 0.75 19.67
CA LEU A 393 25.96 1.60 18.48
C LEU A 393 25.90 0.76 17.16
N ASN A 394 26.92 0.85 16.30
CA ASN A 394 27.19 0.23 14.98
C ASN A 394 28.75 0.02 14.88
N PRO A 395 29.42 -0.51 13.81
CA PRO A 395 29.03 -0.53 12.39
C PRO A 395 29.39 -1.77 11.50
N ASP A 396 28.79 -1.80 10.30
CA ASP A 396 29.33 -2.09 8.93
C ASP A 396 30.59 -3.01 8.74
N GLU A 397 30.74 -3.85 7.69
CA GLU A 397 30.07 -3.95 6.38
C GLU A 397 30.31 -5.33 5.67
N LYS A 398 29.38 -5.80 4.81
CA LYS A 398 29.55 -6.45 3.46
C LYS A 398 30.71 -7.44 3.15
N THR A 399 30.58 -8.58 2.43
CA THR A 399 29.45 -9.40 1.87
C THR A 399 30.01 -10.75 1.33
N VAL A 400 29.18 -11.82 1.30
CA VAL A 400 29.36 -13.11 0.55
C VAL A 400 30.54 -14.02 1.01
N GLY A 401 30.35 -15.31 1.30
CA GLY A 401 29.09 -16.08 1.33
C GLY A 401 29.28 -17.60 1.56
N TRP A 402 28.20 -18.35 1.27
CA TRP A 402 28.05 -19.81 1.33
C TRP A 402 27.95 -20.45 2.73
N PHE A 403 26.69 -20.65 3.14
CA PHE A 403 26.26 -21.20 4.42
C PHE A 403 26.40 -22.73 4.49
N SER A 404 27.25 -23.25 5.39
CA SER A 404 26.93 -24.40 6.26
C SER A 404 28.10 -24.76 7.18
N SER A 405 27.78 -25.42 8.29
CA SER A 405 28.68 -25.92 9.35
C SER A 405 29.33 -24.85 10.26
N ILE A 406 28.88 -24.82 11.52
CA ILE A 406 29.63 -25.18 12.74
C ILE A 406 28.62 -25.04 13.89
N PHE A 407 28.04 -26.16 14.32
CA PHE A 407 27.54 -26.40 15.68
C PHE A 407 27.39 -27.92 15.86
N ARG A 408 28.49 -28.57 16.21
CA ARG A 408 28.53 -30.00 16.56
C ARG A 408 29.59 -30.21 17.65
N ASN A 409 29.14 -30.47 18.88
CA ASN A 409 29.89 -31.06 20.01
C ASN A 409 31.08 -30.22 20.56
N ASN A 410 31.64 -30.45 21.76
CA ASN A 410 31.36 -31.48 22.78
C ASN A 410 31.67 -31.03 24.24
N ALA A 411 31.06 -31.74 25.18
CA ALA A 411 31.40 -32.06 26.58
C ALA A 411 32.62 -31.47 27.36
N SER A 412 32.36 -31.33 28.67
CA SER A 412 33.15 -31.79 29.85
C SER A 412 33.95 -30.79 30.73
N ASN A 413 33.73 -30.95 32.05
CA ASN A 413 34.65 -30.85 33.20
C ASN A 413 35.30 -29.48 33.58
N ASP A 414 35.57 -29.15 34.86
CA ASP A 414 35.13 -29.65 36.19
C ASP A 414 35.60 -28.63 37.29
N THR A 415 35.31 -28.88 38.57
CA THR A 415 35.78 -28.17 39.81
C THR A 415 35.20 -26.77 40.08
N GLY A 416 34.96 -26.33 41.33
CA GLY A 416 35.01 -27.02 42.64
C GLY A 416 35.10 -26.02 43.82
N ALA A 417 34.69 -26.46 45.04
CA ALA A 417 34.84 -25.77 46.35
C ALA A 417 34.07 -24.44 46.58
N ALA A 418 33.66 -24.05 47.80
CA ALA A 418 33.44 -24.77 49.08
C ALA A 418 32.65 -23.85 50.06
N GLU A 419 32.07 -24.45 51.13
CA GLU A 419 32.02 -24.00 52.56
C GLU A 419 31.71 -22.52 52.94
N SER A 420 31.07 -22.18 54.08
CA SER A 420 30.50 -22.92 55.22
C SER A 420 29.68 -21.97 56.13
N SER A 421 29.00 -22.51 57.16
CA SER A 421 28.88 -21.98 58.56
C SER A 421 28.28 -20.57 58.83
N ASP A 422 27.52 -20.32 59.91
CA ASP A 422 26.71 -21.13 60.85
C ASP A 422 25.85 -20.13 61.72
N PRO A 423 25.13 -20.47 62.81
CA PRO A 423 23.80 -19.88 63.05
C PRO A 423 23.57 -19.28 64.46
N VAL A 424 22.29 -19.04 64.78
CA VAL A 424 21.69 -18.87 66.13
C VAL A 424 22.06 -17.60 66.92
N ASP A 425 21.04 -16.86 67.34
CA ASP A 425 20.81 -16.59 68.77
C ASP A 425 19.33 -16.29 69.04
N GLU A 426 18.80 -16.87 70.12
CA GLU A 426 17.46 -16.63 70.64
C GLU A 426 17.51 -15.47 71.65
N GLU A 427 16.47 -14.63 71.69
CA GLU A 427 16.00 -14.12 72.99
C GLU A 427 14.54 -13.70 72.91
N GLY A 428 13.74 -14.19 73.87
CA GLY A 428 12.34 -13.83 74.01
C GLY A 428 12.03 -13.46 75.45
N ALA A 429 11.39 -12.31 75.66
CA ALA A 429 10.78 -11.94 76.92
C ALA A 429 9.49 -11.14 76.67
N GLU A 430 8.47 -11.50 77.45
CA GLU A 430 7.07 -11.06 77.44
C GLU A 430 6.91 -9.51 77.52
N ASP A 431 5.81 -8.88 77.10
CA ASP A 431 4.51 -8.98 77.80
C ASP A 431 3.38 -8.17 77.09
N ARG A 432 2.13 -8.45 77.51
CA ARG A 432 0.84 -7.72 77.34
C ARG A 432 -0.09 -8.11 76.20
N VAL A 433 -1.14 -8.82 76.63
CA VAL A 433 -2.37 -9.18 75.90
C VAL A 433 -3.27 -7.95 75.63
N HIS A 434 -3.78 -7.84 74.40
CA HIS A 434 -5.01 -7.11 74.12
C HIS A 434 -5.96 -7.95 73.24
N TRP A 435 -7.16 -8.19 73.73
CA TRP A 435 -8.24 -8.88 73.04
C TRP A 435 -8.86 -7.98 71.94
N ARG A 436 -9.12 -8.52 70.74
CA ARG A 436 -10.11 -7.98 69.80
C ARG A 436 -10.80 -9.11 69.01
N LEU A 437 -12.09 -8.89 68.73
CA LEU A 437 -13.04 -9.87 68.21
C LEU A 437 -12.82 -10.24 66.73
N ALA A 438 -13.41 -11.38 66.35
CA ALA A 438 -13.34 -12.01 65.04
C ALA A 438 -13.66 -11.08 63.86
N GLY A 439 -12.85 -11.18 62.80
CA GLY A 439 -12.99 -10.37 61.59
C GLY A 439 -14.08 -10.86 60.63
N VAL A 440 -14.99 -9.96 60.25
CA VAL A 440 -15.86 -10.14 59.07
C VAL A 440 -15.03 -9.89 57.80
N PRO A 441 -15.02 -10.78 56.80
CA PRO A 441 -14.24 -10.57 55.58
C PRO A 441 -14.69 -9.32 54.81
N SER A 442 -13.74 -8.50 54.38
CA SER A 442 -14.03 -7.25 53.67
C SER A 442 -14.70 -7.50 52.30
N ARG A 443 -15.53 -6.54 51.86
CA ARG A 443 -16.32 -6.63 50.62
C ARG A 443 -15.43 -6.88 49.38
N GLN A 444 -14.21 -6.32 49.37
CA GLN A 444 -13.22 -6.51 48.30
C GLN A 444 -12.61 -7.92 48.24
N ALA A 445 -12.46 -8.61 49.38
CA ALA A 445 -11.99 -9.99 49.40
C ALA A 445 -13.03 -10.92 48.73
N ARG A 446 -14.31 -10.75 49.06
CA ARG A 446 -15.42 -11.48 48.42
C ARG A 446 -15.54 -11.19 46.92
N ASP A 447 -15.24 -9.97 46.47
CA ASP A 447 -15.30 -9.62 45.04
C ASP A 447 -14.09 -10.15 44.23
N ARG A 448 -12.88 -10.21 44.82
CA ARG A 448 -11.75 -10.92 44.19
C ARG A 448 -12.05 -12.41 44.04
N ASP A 449 -12.56 -13.05 45.09
CA ASP A 449 -12.90 -14.48 45.09
C ASP A 449 -14.09 -14.81 44.15
N ARG A 450 -14.97 -13.83 43.87
CA ARG A 450 -15.98 -13.91 42.80
C ARG A 450 -15.37 -13.74 41.42
N ARG A 451 -14.51 -12.74 41.18
CA ARG A 451 -13.86 -12.52 39.87
C ARG A 451 -12.90 -13.63 39.46
N ALA A 452 -12.36 -14.39 40.41
CA ALA A 452 -11.60 -15.61 40.16
C ALA A 452 -12.45 -16.79 39.63
N ARG A 453 -13.78 -16.74 39.79
CA ARG A 453 -14.73 -17.78 39.32
C ARG A 453 -15.32 -17.50 37.92
N PHE A 454 -15.04 -16.33 37.34
CA PHE A 454 -15.49 -16.00 35.99
C PHE A 454 -14.37 -16.23 34.97
N PRO A 455 -14.68 -16.66 33.73
CA PRO A 455 -13.71 -16.75 32.65
C PRO A 455 -13.02 -15.39 32.40
N GLN A 456 -11.70 -15.40 32.19
CA GLN A 456 -10.91 -14.19 31.96
C GLN A 456 -10.21 -14.25 30.59
N PHE A 457 -10.11 -13.10 29.92
CA PHE A 457 -9.40 -12.99 28.64
C PHE A 457 -7.88 -13.13 28.85
N ALA A 458 -7.35 -14.31 28.55
CA ALA A 458 -5.96 -14.68 28.82
C ALA A 458 -4.90 -13.98 27.95
N ALA A 459 -5.29 -13.23 26.91
CA ALA A 459 -4.38 -12.71 25.88
C ALA A 459 -3.37 -11.65 26.36
N VAL A 460 -3.54 -11.07 27.55
CA VAL A 460 -2.72 -9.95 28.07
C VAL A 460 -2.31 -10.13 29.55
N ALA A 461 -2.78 -11.18 30.24
CA ALA A 461 -2.57 -11.34 31.68
C ALA A 461 -1.21 -12.00 32.02
N GLY A 462 -0.24 -11.20 32.48
CA GLY A 462 1.10 -11.66 32.91
C GLY A 462 1.15 -12.44 34.23
N GLY A 463 0.12 -13.24 34.54
CA GLY A 463 -0.13 -13.83 35.86
C GLY A 463 -0.35 -15.35 35.90
N ASN A 464 -0.01 -16.08 34.82
CA ASN A 464 0.30 -17.52 34.83
C ASN A 464 0.86 -17.87 33.44
N ALA A 465 2.12 -17.50 33.22
CA ALA A 465 2.63 -17.19 31.87
C ALA A 465 2.87 -18.40 30.95
N SER A 466 3.05 -19.62 31.48
CA SER A 466 3.37 -20.80 30.68
C SER A 466 2.15 -21.39 29.96
N GLY A 467 1.12 -21.79 30.72
CA GLY A 467 -0.08 -22.44 30.17
C GLY A 467 -0.93 -21.53 29.28
N HIS A 468 -1.18 -20.29 29.71
CA HIS A 468 -1.95 -19.34 28.90
C HIS A 468 -1.24 -18.96 27.60
N ALA A 469 0.09 -18.86 27.60
CA ALA A 469 0.86 -18.64 26.37
C ALA A 469 0.93 -19.90 25.47
N ALA A 470 0.68 -21.10 25.99
CA ALA A 470 0.54 -22.31 25.18
C ALA A 470 -0.82 -22.34 24.46
N ILE A 471 -1.93 -22.07 25.18
CA ILE A 471 -3.27 -21.99 24.57
C ILE A 471 -3.35 -20.83 23.57
N ALA A 472 -2.73 -19.68 23.87
CA ALA A 472 -2.64 -18.57 22.93
C ALA A 472 -1.74 -18.84 21.70
N ARG A 473 -0.84 -19.83 21.77
CA ARG A 473 -0.09 -20.35 20.61
C ARG A 473 -0.96 -21.30 19.77
N LEU A 474 -1.78 -22.15 20.40
CA LEU A 474 -2.71 -23.03 19.70
C LEU A 474 -3.70 -22.28 18.81
N GLY A 475 -4.33 -21.22 19.32
CA GLY A 475 -5.21 -20.35 18.52
C GLY A 475 -4.50 -19.52 17.43
N ARG A 476 -3.17 -19.65 17.27
CA ARG A 476 -2.38 -19.10 16.16
C ARG A 476 -1.76 -20.20 15.27
N ALA A 477 -1.88 -21.46 15.67
CA ALA A 477 -1.41 -22.62 14.93
C ALA A 477 -2.55 -23.26 14.14
N PHE A 478 -3.74 -23.31 14.75
CA PHE A 478 -4.99 -23.72 14.11
C PHE A 478 -5.95 -22.52 14.11
N THR A 479 -6.33 -22.05 12.93
CA THR A 479 -7.09 -20.80 12.74
C THR A 479 -8.37 -21.02 11.92
N PRO A 480 -9.31 -21.88 12.38
CA PRO A 480 -10.49 -22.25 11.59
C PRO A 480 -11.37 -21.05 11.17
N SER A 481 -11.38 -19.97 11.96
CA SER A 481 -12.18 -18.76 11.70
C SER A 481 -11.55 -17.74 10.76
N HIS A 482 -10.31 -17.97 10.27
CA HIS A 482 -9.57 -16.99 9.46
C HIS A 482 -8.83 -17.64 8.29
N PRO A 483 -8.89 -17.10 7.06
CA PRO A 483 -8.08 -17.58 5.96
C PRO A 483 -6.58 -17.40 6.24
N ILE A 484 -5.81 -18.44 5.91
CA ILE A 484 -4.38 -18.52 6.17
C ILE A 484 -3.66 -17.41 5.38
N SER A 485 -2.73 -16.73 6.04
CA SER A 485 -1.88 -15.66 5.50
C SER A 485 -0.44 -15.76 6.00
N ASP A 486 -0.10 -16.91 6.58
CA ASP A 486 1.22 -17.22 7.11
C ASP A 486 1.75 -18.40 6.29
N PRO A 487 2.83 -18.23 5.50
CA PRO A 487 3.37 -19.29 4.66
C PRO A 487 3.69 -20.58 5.44
N ASP A 488 4.14 -20.45 6.68
CA ASP A 488 4.53 -21.59 7.53
C ASP A 488 3.31 -22.41 8.03
N LEU A 489 2.08 -21.97 7.73
CA LEU A 489 0.83 -22.69 8.03
C LEU A 489 0.08 -23.15 6.78
N PHE A 490 0.55 -22.78 5.59
CA PHE A 490 -0.12 -23.16 4.35
C PHE A 490 0.30 -24.58 3.96
N ALA A 491 -0.67 -25.48 3.77
CA ALA A 491 -0.44 -26.91 3.58
C ALA A 491 -1.11 -27.45 2.31
N GLY A 492 -0.49 -28.45 1.68
CA GLY A 492 -1.03 -29.27 0.59
C GLY A 492 -1.10 -28.59 -0.78
N ARG A 493 -1.66 -27.38 -0.83
CA ARG A 493 -2.04 -26.67 -2.06
C ARG A 493 -0.85 -26.09 -2.87
N HIS A 494 0.35 -26.62 -2.67
CA HIS A 494 1.57 -26.19 -3.34
C HIS A 494 1.48 -26.35 -4.87
N ASP A 495 0.97 -27.49 -5.35
CA ASP A 495 0.79 -27.73 -6.79
C ASP A 495 -0.28 -26.80 -7.41
N ILE A 496 -1.34 -26.49 -6.66
CA ILE A 496 -2.38 -25.54 -7.08
C ILE A 496 -1.80 -24.12 -7.15
N LEU A 497 -0.99 -23.69 -6.17
CA LEU A 497 -0.28 -22.41 -6.23
C LEU A 497 0.68 -22.34 -7.42
N ALA A 498 1.53 -23.36 -7.61
CA ALA A 498 2.48 -23.41 -8.71
C ALA A 498 1.78 -23.31 -10.07
N ARG A 499 0.75 -24.14 -10.29
CA ARG A 499 -0.06 -24.11 -11.52
C ARG A 499 -0.76 -22.76 -11.73
N LEU A 500 -1.25 -22.13 -10.67
CA LEU A 500 -1.89 -20.81 -10.74
C LEU A 500 -0.87 -19.73 -11.14
N ILE A 501 0.33 -19.75 -10.57
CA ILE A 501 1.44 -18.87 -10.95
C ILE A 501 1.82 -19.09 -12.42
N ASP A 502 1.96 -20.34 -12.89
CA ASP A 502 2.25 -20.64 -14.30
C ASP A 502 1.18 -20.11 -15.26
N LEU A 503 -0.11 -20.24 -14.89
CA LEU A 503 -1.22 -19.70 -15.68
C LEU A 503 -1.17 -18.16 -15.79
N ILE A 504 -0.77 -17.47 -14.70
CA ILE A 504 -0.68 -16.00 -14.65
C ILE A 504 0.61 -15.48 -15.32
N GLU A 505 1.78 -16.01 -14.99
CA GLU A 505 3.08 -15.49 -15.44
C GLU A 505 3.50 -15.99 -16.81
N LEU A 506 3.35 -17.30 -17.08
CA LEU A 506 3.85 -17.92 -18.32
C LEU A 506 2.82 -17.89 -19.45
N GLN A 507 1.53 -18.08 -19.11
CA GLN A 507 0.45 -18.13 -20.10
C GLN A 507 -0.33 -16.80 -20.20
N GLY A 508 -0.19 -15.90 -19.22
CA GLY A 508 -0.86 -14.59 -19.21
C GLY A 508 -2.38 -14.67 -19.02
N LEU A 509 -2.91 -15.80 -18.57
CA LEU A 509 -4.34 -16.09 -18.52
C LEU A 509 -5.01 -15.44 -17.30
N HIS A 510 -6.29 -15.13 -17.47
CA HIS A 510 -7.19 -14.84 -16.36
C HIS A 510 -7.62 -16.17 -15.72
N VAL A 511 -7.69 -16.22 -14.38
CA VAL A 511 -7.94 -17.46 -13.63
C VAL A 511 -9.20 -17.34 -12.78
N VAL A 512 -10.03 -18.39 -12.79
CA VAL A 512 -11.21 -18.52 -11.93
C VAL A 512 -11.04 -19.70 -10.99
N LEU A 513 -11.07 -19.45 -9.68
CA LEU A 513 -11.12 -20.46 -8.64
C LEU A 513 -12.57 -20.83 -8.29
N TYR A 514 -12.92 -22.09 -8.51
CA TYR A 514 -14.21 -22.68 -8.16
C TYR A 514 -14.01 -23.96 -7.31
N GLY A 515 -15.09 -24.45 -6.73
CA GLY A 515 -15.07 -25.47 -5.66
C GLY A 515 -15.73 -24.95 -4.38
N ASP A 516 -15.75 -25.74 -3.31
CA ASP A 516 -16.63 -25.51 -2.16
C ASP A 516 -16.36 -24.26 -1.33
N ARG A 517 -17.40 -23.83 -0.61
CA ARG A 517 -17.23 -22.91 0.51
C ARG A 517 -16.45 -23.61 1.64
N GLY A 518 -15.63 -22.85 2.36
CA GLY A 518 -14.71 -23.42 3.35
C GLY A 518 -13.48 -24.18 2.80
N ILE A 519 -13.40 -24.51 1.50
CA ILE A 519 -12.33 -25.35 0.91
C ILE A 519 -10.93 -24.70 0.84
N GLY A 520 -10.82 -23.42 1.21
CA GLY A 520 -9.56 -22.68 1.28
C GLY A 520 -9.29 -21.68 0.14
N LYS A 521 -10.25 -21.41 -0.76
CA LYS A 521 -10.10 -20.45 -1.88
C LYS A 521 -9.50 -19.10 -1.46
N THR A 522 -10.05 -18.46 -0.43
CA THR A 522 -9.56 -17.17 0.10
C THR A 522 -8.13 -17.26 0.67
N SER A 523 -7.73 -18.41 1.24
CA SER A 523 -6.34 -18.63 1.69
C SER A 523 -5.39 -18.70 0.49
N ILE A 524 -5.77 -19.43 -0.57
CA ILE A 524 -5.02 -19.50 -1.84
C ILE A 524 -4.88 -18.09 -2.43
N LEU A 525 -5.98 -17.32 -2.53
CA LEU A 525 -5.96 -15.94 -3.05
C LEU A 525 -4.97 -15.03 -2.29
N ARG A 526 -4.92 -15.13 -0.95
CA ARG A 526 -4.00 -14.35 -0.12
C ARG A 526 -2.55 -14.75 -0.34
N MET A 527 -2.25 -16.05 -0.34
CA MET A 527 -0.91 -16.55 -0.61
C MET A 527 -0.40 -16.13 -1.99
N VAL A 528 -1.22 -16.25 -3.05
CA VAL A 528 -0.88 -15.74 -4.39
C VAL A 528 -0.65 -14.23 -4.36
N SER A 529 -1.48 -13.47 -3.63
CA SER A 529 -1.33 -12.02 -3.52
C SER A 529 0.02 -11.63 -2.90
N ASP A 530 0.41 -12.28 -1.80
CA ASP A 530 1.66 -11.98 -1.08
C ASP A 530 2.90 -12.41 -1.90
N LEU A 531 2.82 -13.53 -2.61
CA LEU A 531 3.86 -13.98 -3.56
C LEU A 531 3.98 -13.02 -4.75
N ALA A 532 2.86 -12.58 -5.34
CA ALA A 532 2.84 -11.65 -6.46
C ALA A 532 3.35 -10.25 -6.06
N GLU A 533 2.98 -9.71 -4.90
CA GLU A 533 3.57 -8.46 -4.38
C GLU A 533 5.10 -8.60 -4.19
N SER A 534 5.57 -9.76 -3.72
CA SER A 534 7.00 -10.08 -3.60
C SER A 534 7.71 -10.16 -4.95
N ALA A 535 7.01 -10.61 -6.00
CA ALA A 535 7.47 -10.61 -7.40
C ALA A 535 7.38 -9.23 -8.10
N ASN A 536 6.97 -8.16 -7.41
CA ASN A 536 6.74 -6.80 -7.92
C ASN A 536 5.48 -6.63 -8.79
N TYR A 537 4.50 -7.53 -8.72
CA TYR A 537 3.15 -7.22 -9.19
C TYR A 537 2.53 -6.14 -8.31
N ARG A 538 1.69 -5.31 -8.90
CA ARG A 538 0.73 -4.50 -8.14
C ARG A 538 -0.53 -5.35 -7.94
N VAL A 539 -0.73 -5.87 -6.74
CA VAL A 539 -1.98 -6.57 -6.41
C VAL A 539 -3.03 -5.56 -5.95
N VAL A 540 -4.28 -5.75 -6.37
CA VAL A 540 -5.45 -5.03 -5.86
C VAL A 540 -6.57 -6.02 -5.53
N TYR A 541 -6.83 -6.21 -4.24
CA TYR A 541 -7.81 -7.17 -3.73
C TYR A 541 -9.20 -6.55 -3.55
N ALA A 542 -10.24 -7.28 -3.93
CA ALA A 542 -11.64 -6.97 -3.69
C ALA A 542 -12.36 -8.19 -3.10
N SER A 543 -13.36 -7.95 -2.26
CA SER A 543 -14.39 -8.93 -1.90
C SER A 543 -15.73 -8.33 -2.31
N CYS A 544 -16.61 -9.16 -2.86
CA CYS A 544 -17.91 -8.75 -3.37
C CYS A 544 -19.06 -9.01 -2.39
N GLY A 545 -20.09 -8.19 -2.47
CA GLY A 545 -21.39 -8.37 -1.81
C GLY A 545 -22.54 -8.22 -2.81
N SER A 546 -23.78 -8.44 -2.37
CA SER A 546 -24.96 -8.42 -3.24
C SER A 546 -25.27 -7.07 -3.87
N ASP A 547 -24.86 -5.97 -3.25
CA ASP A 547 -24.97 -4.60 -3.76
C ASP A 547 -23.78 -4.15 -4.64
N THR A 548 -22.80 -5.02 -4.90
CA THR A 548 -21.59 -4.65 -5.63
C THR A 548 -21.87 -4.42 -7.11
N THR A 549 -21.57 -3.21 -7.59
CA THR A 549 -21.73 -2.81 -8.99
C THR A 549 -20.38 -2.68 -9.70
N PHE A 550 -20.39 -2.68 -11.03
CA PHE A 550 -19.19 -2.49 -11.83
C PHE A 550 -18.48 -1.15 -11.53
N ASP A 551 -19.23 -0.04 -11.40
CA ASP A 551 -18.66 1.26 -11.02
C ASP A 551 -18.00 1.21 -9.64
N SER A 552 -18.72 0.73 -8.62
CA SER A 552 -18.20 0.74 -7.25
C SER A 552 -16.96 -0.13 -7.11
N LEU A 553 -16.94 -1.31 -7.75
CA LEU A 553 -15.80 -2.21 -7.79
C LEU A 553 -14.60 -1.60 -8.54
N MET A 554 -14.79 -1.19 -9.79
CA MET A 554 -13.69 -0.73 -10.66
C MET A 554 -13.10 0.59 -10.18
N ARG A 555 -13.94 1.54 -9.73
CA ARG A 555 -13.47 2.79 -9.11
C ARG A 555 -12.72 2.51 -7.80
N SER A 556 -13.10 1.48 -7.04
CA SER A 556 -12.36 1.05 -5.85
C SER A 556 -10.97 0.49 -6.18
N GLN A 557 -10.84 -0.32 -7.23
CA GLN A 557 -9.54 -0.84 -7.65
C GLN A 557 -8.67 0.25 -8.28
N ALA A 558 -9.25 1.13 -9.11
CA ALA A 558 -8.54 2.26 -9.71
C ALA A 558 -7.98 3.24 -8.65
N ARG A 559 -8.61 3.37 -7.46
CA ARG A 559 -8.06 4.12 -6.31
C ARG A 559 -6.81 3.48 -5.71
N LYS A 560 -6.58 2.18 -5.93
CA LYS A 560 -5.41 1.44 -5.41
C LYS A 560 -4.22 1.44 -6.37
N VAL A 561 -4.38 1.93 -7.60
CA VAL A 561 -3.33 2.02 -8.63
C VAL A 561 -2.87 3.48 -8.77
N PRO A 562 -1.62 3.85 -8.37
CA PRO A 562 -1.10 5.20 -8.53
C PRO A 562 -0.87 5.60 -10.01
N LEU A 563 -1.06 6.88 -10.36
CA LEU A 563 -0.72 7.41 -11.70
C LEU A 563 0.77 7.33 -12.07
N LEU A 564 1.64 6.91 -11.14
CA LEU A 564 3.03 6.55 -11.43
C LEU A 564 3.13 5.45 -12.50
N PHE A 565 2.13 4.58 -12.59
CA PHE A 565 2.06 3.46 -13.53
C PHE A 565 1.24 3.79 -14.79
N HIS A 566 0.97 5.07 -15.07
CA HIS A 566 0.17 5.49 -16.21
C HIS A 566 1.05 6.23 -17.23
N ARG A 567 1.17 5.70 -18.45
CA ARG A 567 2.14 6.16 -19.48
C ARG A 567 2.10 7.66 -19.79
N ASP A 568 0.94 8.29 -19.72
CA ASP A 568 0.79 9.74 -20.00
C ASP A 568 1.36 10.65 -18.88
N PHE A 569 1.72 10.11 -17.71
CA PHE A 569 2.22 10.88 -16.56
C PHE A 569 3.66 10.53 -16.23
N GLY A 570 4.57 11.49 -16.40
CA GLY A 570 5.96 11.33 -15.95
C GLY A 570 6.04 11.24 -14.41
N PRO A 571 7.06 10.57 -13.84
CA PRO A 571 7.26 10.53 -12.38
C PRO A 571 7.49 11.93 -11.77
N THR A 572 7.93 12.91 -12.56
CA THR A 572 8.10 14.31 -12.16
C THR A 572 6.86 15.19 -12.41
N SER A 573 5.77 14.63 -12.96
CA SER A 573 4.51 15.35 -13.18
C SER A 573 3.86 15.74 -11.85
N THR A 574 3.17 16.88 -11.86
CA THR A 574 2.52 17.45 -10.67
C THR A 574 1.48 16.48 -10.07
N GLN A 575 0.82 15.69 -10.90
CA GLN A 575 -0.26 14.77 -10.56
C GLN A 575 0.26 13.55 -9.81
N VAL A 576 1.41 13.01 -10.23
CA VAL A 576 2.06 11.90 -9.52
C VAL A 576 2.67 12.40 -8.19
N GLU A 577 3.11 13.67 -8.13
CA GLU A 577 3.49 14.31 -6.87
C GLU A 577 2.32 14.56 -5.92
N GLU A 578 1.15 14.93 -6.46
CA GLU A 578 -0.14 15.02 -5.77
C GLU A 578 -0.61 13.66 -5.23
N GLY A 579 0.02 12.55 -5.64
CA GLY A 579 -0.33 11.20 -5.21
C GLY A 579 -1.61 10.69 -5.84
N ARG A 580 -2.02 11.26 -6.99
CA ARG A 580 -3.20 10.82 -7.73
C ARG A 580 -3.12 9.36 -8.19
N THR A 581 -4.30 8.82 -8.43
CA THR A 581 -4.57 7.41 -8.72
C THR A 581 -5.30 7.28 -10.06
N PHE A 582 -5.39 6.07 -10.60
CA PHE A 582 -6.14 5.81 -11.83
C PHE A 582 -7.61 6.27 -11.70
N ALA A 583 -8.18 6.24 -10.49
CA ALA A 583 -9.53 6.75 -10.23
C ALA A 583 -9.69 8.28 -10.34
N ASP A 584 -8.60 9.07 -10.35
CA ASP A 584 -8.67 10.52 -10.58
C ASP A 584 -8.85 10.88 -12.07
N GLU A 585 -8.57 9.93 -12.97
CA GLU A 585 -8.77 10.04 -14.42
C GLU A 585 -10.15 9.50 -14.87
N LEU A 586 -10.85 8.77 -13.99
CA LEU A 586 -12.25 8.40 -14.19
C LEU A 586 -13.16 9.61 -13.91
N GLY A 587 -14.22 9.76 -14.72
CA GLY A 587 -15.21 10.83 -14.53
C GLY A 587 -16.07 10.63 -13.27
N GLU A 588 -16.80 11.68 -12.87
CA GLU A 588 -17.75 11.60 -11.74
C GLU A 588 -19.04 10.82 -12.08
N GLY A 589 -19.33 10.62 -13.37
CA GLY A 589 -20.39 9.70 -13.83
C GLY A 589 -20.00 8.22 -13.67
N PRO A 590 -20.97 7.29 -13.82
CA PRO A 590 -20.74 5.85 -13.65
C PRO A 590 -19.73 5.30 -14.67
N VAL A 591 -18.74 4.54 -14.20
CA VAL A 591 -17.68 3.94 -15.01
C VAL A 591 -18.26 2.89 -15.97
N THR A 592 -17.95 3.02 -17.26
CA THR A 592 -18.27 2.01 -18.27
C THR A 592 -17.10 1.06 -18.52
N VAL A 593 -17.36 -0.06 -19.20
CA VAL A 593 -16.32 -1.00 -19.66
C VAL A 593 -15.31 -0.29 -20.58
N ALA A 594 -15.78 0.61 -21.45
CA ALA A 594 -14.93 1.37 -22.36
C ALA A 594 -13.99 2.32 -21.61
N ASP A 595 -14.49 3.04 -20.60
CA ASP A 595 -13.67 3.91 -19.75
C ASP A 595 -12.57 3.11 -19.04
N MET A 596 -12.95 1.97 -18.44
CA MET A 596 -12.01 1.15 -17.70
C MET A 596 -10.98 0.50 -18.61
N THR A 597 -11.38 0.02 -19.81
CA THR A 597 -10.44 -0.52 -20.80
C THR A 597 -9.43 0.54 -21.22
N GLY A 598 -9.90 1.72 -21.66
CA GLY A 598 -9.04 2.81 -22.14
C GLY A 598 -8.12 3.41 -21.07
N LEU A 599 -8.49 3.29 -19.79
CA LEU A 599 -7.66 3.66 -18.65
C LEU A 599 -6.60 2.58 -18.35
N LEU A 600 -6.99 1.30 -18.37
CA LEU A 600 -6.11 0.17 -18.07
C LEU A 600 -5.10 -0.09 -19.19
N GLU A 601 -5.46 0.13 -20.45
CA GLU A 601 -4.53 0.14 -21.59
C GLU A 601 -3.34 1.09 -21.41
N LYS A 602 -3.50 2.13 -20.58
CA LYS A 602 -2.44 3.11 -20.29
C LYS A 602 -1.52 2.70 -19.15
N LEU A 603 -1.76 1.54 -18.54
CA LEU A 603 -0.83 0.92 -17.61
C LEU A 603 0.55 0.78 -18.29
N ASP A 604 1.59 1.12 -17.54
CA ASP A 604 2.99 0.99 -17.95
C ASP A 604 3.88 0.78 -16.71
N GLY A 605 4.90 -0.05 -16.86
CA GLY A 605 5.89 -0.28 -15.82
C GLY A 605 5.38 -0.99 -14.56
N THR A 606 4.30 -1.76 -14.63
CA THR A 606 3.95 -2.76 -13.61
C THR A 606 3.04 -3.82 -14.22
N GLN A 607 3.10 -5.04 -13.70
CA GLN A 607 2.03 -6.01 -13.89
C GLN A 607 0.98 -5.75 -12.80
N LEU A 608 -0.31 -5.85 -13.13
CA LEU A 608 -1.42 -5.60 -12.21
C LEU A 608 -2.27 -6.85 -12.07
N LEU A 609 -2.34 -7.39 -10.85
CA LEU A 609 -3.19 -8.53 -10.52
C LEU A 609 -4.44 -8.01 -9.79
N ILE A 610 -5.60 -8.16 -10.42
CA ILE A 610 -6.90 -7.81 -9.83
C ILE A 610 -7.51 -9.08 -9.24
N VAL A 611 -7.55 -9.14 -7.91
CA VAL A 611 -8.13 -10.27 -7.18
C VAL A 611 -9.56 -9.92 -6.77
N ILE A 612 -10.51 -10.79 -7.11
CA ILE A 612 -11.95 -10.63 -6.81
C ILE A 612 -12.40 -11.88 -6.05
N ASP A 613 -12.75 -11.71 -4.78
CA ASP A 613 -13.22 -12.77 -3.88
C ASP A 613 -14.74 -12.68 -3.65
N GLU A 614 -15.37 -13.77 -3.25
CA GLU A 614 -16.82 -13.89 -3.00
C GLU A 614 -17.70 -13.44 -4.21
N PHE A 615 -17.30 -13.76 -5.43
CA PHE A 615 -18.01 -13.32 -6.65
C PHE A 615 -19.43 -13.93 -6.81
N ASP A 616 -19.74 -15.02 -6.13
CA ASP A 616 -21.04 -15.70 -6.10
C ASP A 616 -22.10 -14.80 -5.47
N ARG A 617 -21.68 -13.92 -4.57
CA ARG A 617 -22.56 -12.97 -3.89
C ARG A 617 -23.08 -11.86 -4.81
N VAL A 618 -22.50 -11.65 -5.99
CA VAL A 618 -22.94 -10.62 -6.95
C VAL A 618 -24.20 -11.10 -7.68
N GLU A 619 -25.38 -10.63 -7.28
CA GLU A 619 -26.65 -11.02 -7.91
C GLU A 619 -26.87 -10.40 -9.30
N SER A 620 -26.13 -9.35 -9.65
CA SER A 620 -26.35 -8.57 -10.87
C SER A 620 -25.73 -9.23 -12.11
N GLU A 621 -26.57 -9.85 -12.95
CA GLU A 621 -26.18 -10.37 -14.28
C GLU A 621 -25.41 -9.34 -15.13
N ARG A 622 -25.91 -8.10 -15.16
CA ARG A 622 -25.24 -6.98 -15.87
C ARG A 622 -23.81 -6.75 -15.39
N MET A 623 -23.52 -6.94 -14.10
CA MET A 623 -22.16 -6.79 -13.57
C MET A 623 -21.25 -7.91 -14.09
N ARG A 624 -21.75 -9.16 -14.12
CA ARG A 624 -21.06 -10.32 -14.69
C ARG A 624 -20.72 -10.11 -16.17
N GLU A 625 -21.69 -9.64 -16.96
CA GLU A 625 -21.51 -9.26 -18.37
C GLU A 625 -20.41 -8.20 -18.55
N GLN A 626 -20.48 -7.10 -17.79
CA GLN A 626 -19.51 -6.01 -17.88
C GLN A 626 -18.09 -6.46 -17.47
N LEU A 627 -17.95 -7.37 -16.50
CA LEU A 627 -16.66 -7.93 -16.12
C LEU A 627 -16.10 -8.85 -17.22
N ALA A 628 -16.92 -9.72 -17.81
CA ALA A 628 -16.52 -10.58 -18.92
C ALA A 628 -16.11 -9.75 -20.16
N GLU A 629 -16.83 -8.67 -20.47
CA GLU A 629 -16.51 -7.76 -21.57
C GLU A 629 -15.18 -7.02 -21.31
N LEU A 630 -14.95 -6.54 -20.07
CA LEU A 630 -13.69 -5.92 -19.68
C LEU A 630 -12.52 -6.90 -19.83
N ILE A 631 -12.65 -8.13 -19.35
CA ILE A 631 -11.63 -9.18 -19.48
C ILE A 631 -11.28 -9.37 -20.96
N LYS A 632 -12.29 -9.61 -21.82
CA LYS A 632 -12.11 -9.75 -23.27
C LYS A 632 -11.34 -8.57 -23.87
N ASN A 633 -11.79 -7.35 -23.61
CA ASN A 633 -11.24 -6.14 -24.20
C ASN A 633 -9.78 -5.89 -23.80
N LEU A 634 -9.38 -6.34 -22.60
CA LEU A 634 -7.99 -6.25 -22.12
C LEU A 634 -7.10 -7.36 -22.70
N SER A 635 -7.60 -8.61 -22.77
CA SER A 635 -6.85 -9.70 -23.39
C SER A 635 -6.61 -9.45 -24.88
N ASP A 636 -7.64 -9.00 -25.62
CA ASP A 636 -7.55 -8.73 -27.07
C ASP A 636 -6.58 -7.56 -27.38
N ARG A 637 -6.23 -6.74 -26.39
CA ARG A 637 -5.24 -5.65 -26.48
C ARG A 637 -3.90 -5.97 -25.83
N ASN A 638 -3.72 -7.20 -25.32
CA ASN A 638 -2.50 -7.68 -24.63
C ASN A 638 -2.03 -6.72 -23.51
N VAL A 639 -2.95 -6.25 -22.68
CA VAL A 639 -2.64 -5.36 -21.55
C VAL A 639 -2.06 -6.21 -20.40
N THR A 640 -1.03 -5.72 -19.71
CA THR A 640 -0.31 -6.45 -18.63
C THR A 640 -1.10 -6.50 -17.31
N ILE A 641 -2.28 -7.12 -17.37
CA ILE A 641 -3.27 -7.20 -16.29
C ILE A 641 -3.88 -8.60 -16.26
N GLN A 642 -3.85 -9.24 -15.11
CA GLN A 642 -4.52 -10.52 -14.88
C GLN A 642 -5.65 -10.34 -13.88
N PHE A 643 -6.69 -11.15 -14.04
CA PHE A 643 -7.82 -11.24 -13.12
C PHE A 643 -7.77 -12.61 -12.47
N LEU A 644 -7.87 -12.64 -11.15
CA LEU A 644 -7.97 -13.86 -10.36
C LEU A 644 -9.26 -13.78 -9.55
N ILE A 645 -10.26 -14.54 -9.98
CA ILE A 645 -11.63 -14.47 -9.45
C ILE A 645 -11.90 -15.73 -8.64
N ALA A 646 -12.39 -15.61 -7.41
CA ALA A 646 -12.82 -16.75 -6.61
C ALA A 646 -14.30 -16.64 -6.22
N GLY A 647 -14.89 -17.80 -5.96
CA GLY A 647 -16.31 -17.88 -5.62
C GLY A 647 -17.19 -17.71 -6.85
N VAL A 648 -16.78 -18.15 -8.05
CA VAL A 648 -17.78 -18.47 -9.07
C VAL A 648 -18.58 -19.69 -8.57
N ALA A 649 -19.85 -19.80 -8.96
CA ALA A 649 -20.65 -21.00 -8.68
C ALA A 649 -19.92 -22.29 -9.14
N SER A 650 -20.40 -23.45 -8.70
CA SER A 650 -19.79 -24.77 -8.98
C SER A 650 -19.45 -25.03 -10.47
N ASN A 651 -20.05 -24.26 -11.39
CA ASN A 651 -19.69 -24.27 -12.80
C ASN A 651 -19.18 -22.91 -13.32
N LEU A 652 -17.95 -22.91 -13.85
CA LEU A 652 -17.28 -21.83 -14.61
C LEU A 652 -18.15 -21.24 -15.73
N ASN A 653 -19.07 -22.04 -16.28
CA ASN A 653 -19.99 -21.65 -17.34
C ASN A 653 -20.78 -20.37 -17.03
N SER A 654 -21.07 -20.05 -15.76
CA SER A 654 -21.84 -18.86 -15.35
C SER A 654 -21.17 -17.51 -15.67
N LEU A 655 -19.85 -17.46 -15.88
CA LEU A 655 -19.13 -16.26 -16.37
C LEU A 655 -18.83 -16.34 -17.89
N ILE A 656 -18.80 -17.55 -18.44
CA ILE A 656 -18.47 -17.83 -19.84
C ILE A 656 -19.70 -17.76 -20.76
N SER A 657 -20.91 -18.03 -20.22
CA SER A 657 -22.17 -18.07 -20.97
C SER A 657 -22.44 -16.80 -21.77
N HIS A 658 -22.11 -15.64 -21.20
CA HIS A 658 -22.40 -14.34 -21.79
C HIS A 658 -21.41 -13.98 -22.91
N ILE A 659 -20.17 -14.49 -22.87
CA ILE A 659 -19.15 -14.23 -23.88
C ILE A 659 -18.29 -15.49 -24.15
N PRO A 660 -18.73 -16.42 -25.01
CA PRO A 660 -18.00 -17.66 -25.30
C PRO A 660 -16.56 -17.45 -25.80
N SER A 661 -16.25 -16.30 -26.41
CA SER A 661 -14.90 -15.98 -26.90
C SER A 661 -13.85 -15.76 -25.81
N ILE A 662 -14.23 -15.62 -24.52
CA ILE A 662 -13.24 -15.48 -23.43
C ILE A 662 -12.54 -16.78 -23.08
N ARG A 663 -13.07 -17.94 -23.50
CA ARG A 663 -12.53 -19.29 -23.22
C ARG A 663 -11.04 -19.47 -23.55
N ARG A 664 -10.50 -18.70 -24.51
CA ARG A 664 -9.08 -18.75 -24.89
C ARG A 664 -8.14 -17.98 -23.96
N ASN A 665 -8.68 -17.08 -23.14
CA ASN A 665 -7.93 -16.18 -22.25
C ASN A 665 -8.30 -16.39 -20.76
N LEU A 666 -9.30 -17.23 -20.46
CA LEU A 666 -9.84 -17.49 -19.13
C LEU A 666 -9.79 -18.99 -18.85
N THR A 667 -9.15 -19.39 -17.75
CA THR A 667 -9.09 -20.79 -17.30
C THR A 667 -9.71 -20.94 -15.91
N GLY A 668 -10.58 -21.93 -15.76
CA GLY A 668 -11.04 -22.37 -14.44
C GLY A 668 -10.03 -23.33 -13.81
N LEU A 669 -9.79 -23.17 -12.51
CA LEU A 669 -9.00 -24.07 -11.68
C LEU A 669 -9.87 -24.52 -10.50
N GLN A 670 -10.19 -25.81 -10.47
CA GLN A 670 -10.94 -26.43 -9.38
C GLN A 670 -10.08 -26.50 -8.12
N VAL A 671 -10.71 -26.32 -6.96
CA VAL A 671 -10.09 -26.55 -5.64
C VAL A 671 -10.87 -27.65 -4.95
N ASP A 672 -10.36 -28.87 -5.05
CA ASP A 672 -10.92 -30.10 -4.46
C ASP A 672 -10.76 -30.16 -2.93
N PRO A 673 -11.43 -31.05 -2.20
CA PRO A 673 -11.12 -31.33 -0.79
C PRO A 673 -9.64 -31.69 -0.56
N LEU A 674 -9.15 -31.49 0.68
CA LEU A 674 -7.79 -31.87 1.05
C LEU A 674 -7.65 -33.40 1.07
N GLY A 675 -6.65 -33.92 0.36
CA GLY A 675 -6.23 -35.31 0.49
C GLY A 675 -5.61 -35.60 1.86
N ALA A 676 -5.56 -36.87 2.26
CA ALA A 676 -5.03 -37.29 3.57
C ALA A 676 -3.65 -36.69 3.89
N LYS A 677 -2.71 -36.70 2.92
CA LYS A 677 -1.37 -36.10 3.04
C LYS A 677 -1.39 -34.58 3.25
N GLU A 678 -2.34 -33.87 2.64
CA GLU A 678 -2.48 -32.42 2.81
C GLU A 678 -3.04 -32.08 4.20
N VAL A 679 -3.90 -32.94 4.75
CA VAL A 679 -4.36 -32.84 6.15
C VAL A 679 -3.23 -33.19 7.12
N GLU A 680 -2.41 -34.20 6.83
CA GLU A 680 -1.20 -34.51 7.62
C GLU A 680 -0.24 -33.31 7.67
N GLU A 681 0.09 -32.71 6.51
CA GLU A 681 0.93 -31.51 6.42
C GLU A 681 0.35 -30.32 7.23
N LEU A 682 -0.99 -30.13 7.20
CA LEU A 682 -1.67 -29.13 8.02
C LEU A 682 -1.49 -29.38 9.52
N LEU A 683 -1.58 -30.65 9.96
CA LEU A 683 -1.32 -31.03 11.35
C LEU A 683 0.15 -30.86 11.73
N GLU A 684 1.09 -31.16 10.83
CA GLU A 684 2.53 -30.99 11.06
C GLU A 684 2.93 -29.52 11.19
N ASN A 685 2.39 -28.65 10.33
CA ASN A 685 2.58 -27.20 10.42
C ASN A 685 1.98 -26.63 11.72
N GLY A 686 0.77 -27.07 12.09
CA GLY A 686 0.15 -26.74 13.38
C GLY A 686 0.95 -27.25 14.58
N ALA A 687 1.52 -28.46 14.49
CA ALA A 687 2.35 -29.07 15.51
C ALA A 687 3.67 -28.32 15.72
N ALA A 688 4.36 -27.96 14.62
CA ALA A 688 5.60 -27.20 14.65
C ALA A 688 5.42 -25.83 15.35
N LYS A 689 4.28 -25.16 15.11
CA LYS A 689 3.99 -23.83 15.66
C LYS A 689 3.45 -23.84 17.09
N SER A 690 2.75 -24.90 17.48
CA SER A 690 2.16 -25.05 18.82
C SER A 690 3.03 -25.80 19.83
N GLY A 691 3.89 -26.70 19.35
CA GLY A 691 4.58 -27.69 20.17
C GLY A 691 3.68 -28.84 20.65
N VAL A 692 2.57 -29.12 19.98
CA VAL A 692 1.68 -30.27 20.27
C VAL A 692 1.78 -31.28 19.13
N ARG A 693 2.01 -32.55 19.43
CA ARG A 693 2.14 -33.63 18.44
C ARG A 693 0.86 -34.47 18.38
N PHE A 694 0.62 -35.13 17.25
CA PHE A 694 -0.47 -36.08 17.07
C PHE A 694 0.11 -37.49 16.90
N ASP A 695 -0.42 -38.46 17.65
CA ASP A 695 -0.12 -39.88 17.39
C ASP A 695 -0.82 -40.37 16.11
N ASP A 696 -0.40 -41.52 15.59
CA ASP A 696 -0.82 -41.98 14.26
C ASP A 696 -2.34 -42.25 14.22
N LYS A 697 -2.92 -42.78 15.31
CA LYS A 697 -4.37 -42.99 15.43
C LYS A 697 -5.14 -41.68 15.48
N ALA A 698 -4.63 -40.68 16.19
CA ALA A 698 -5.22 -39.35 16.22
C ALA A 698 -5.22 -38.70 14.82
N ARG A 699 -4.15 -38.90 14.03
CA ARG A 699 -4.10 -38.44 12.63
C ARG A 699 -5.13 -39.15 11.77
N GLU A 700 -5.13 -40.49 11.75
CA GLU A 700 -6.11 -41.30 11.00
C GLU A 700 -7.55 -40.89 11.33
N ARG A 701 -7.87 -40.75 12.63
CA ARG A 701 -9.20 -40.34 13.11
C ARG A 701 -9.55 -38.91 12.69
N LEU A 702 -8.61 -37.95 12.80
CA LEU A 702 -8.84 -36.56 12.41
C LEU A 702 -9.04 -36.42 10.90
N ILE A 703 -8.22 -37.10 10.09
CA ILE A 703 -8.36 -37.14 8.63
C ILE A 703 -9.77 -37.64 8.28
N ALA A 704 -10.20 -38.77 8.84
CA ALA A 704 -11.54 -39.32 8.64
C ALA A 704 -12.65 -38.36 9.10
N TYR A 705 -12.50 -37.69 10.26
CA TYR A 705 -13.51 -36.75 10.76
C TYR A 705 -13.57 -35.46 9.93
N SER A 706 -12.45 -35.02 9.37
CA SER A 706 -12.38 -33.77 8.59
C SER A 706 -13.03 -33.85 7.21
N GLN A 707 -13.12 -35.05 6.62
CA GLN A 707 -13.59 -35.28 5.25
C GLN A 707 -12.88 -34.38 4.21
N GLY A 708 -11.60 -34.05 4.46
CA GLY A 708 -10.82 -33.15 3.61
C GLY A 708 -11.20 -31.66 3.70
N LEU A 709 -12.15 -31.27 4.55
CA LEU A 709 -12.50 -29.85 4.74
C LEU A 709 -11.46 -29.15 5.64
N PRO A 710 -10.74 -28.13 5.14
CA PRO A 710 -9.70 -27.44 5.92
C PRO A 710 -10.24 -26.80 7.21
N TYR A 711 -11.49 -26.33 7.19
CA TYR A 711 -12.17 -25.78 8.36
C TYR A 711 -12.32 -26.82 9.47
N LEU A 712 -12.79 -28.04 9.15
CA LEU A 712 -12.95 -29.10 10.13
C LEU A 712 -11.60 -29.61 10.61
N ALA A 713 -10.62 -29.81 9.72
CA ALA A 713 -9.27 -30.23 10.11
C ALA A 713 -8.64 -29.26 11.13
N GLN A 714 -8.76 -27.94 10.90
CA GLN A 714 -8.27 -26.93 11.85
C GLN A 714 -9.11 -26.86 13.14
N LEU A 715 -10.43 -27.01 13.07
CA LEU A 715 -11.30 -26.95 14.26
C LEU A 715 -11.05 -28.15 15.19
N LEU A 716 -10.98 -29.36 14.62
CA LEU A 716 -10.66 -30.60 15.34
C LEU A 716 -9.24 -30.54 15.90
N GLY A 717 -8.26 -30.12 15.10
CA GLY A 717 -6.88 -29.94 15.53
C GLY A 717 -6.73 -28.94 16.68
N LEU A 718 -7.49 -27.82 16.64
CA LEU A 718 -7.54 -26.84 17.72
C LEU A 718 -8.13 -27.44 19.00
N HIS A 719 -9.34 -28.00 18.95
CA HIS A 719 -10.01 -28.52 20.14
C HIS A 719 -9.24 -29.68 20.78
N ALA A 720 -8.76 -30.63 19.99
CA ALA A 720 -8.01 -31.78 20.49
C ALA A 720 -6.68 -31.36 21.13
N SER A 721 -5.98 -30.39 20.53
CA SER A 721 -4.76 -29.84 21.11
C SER A 721 -5.02 -29.04 22.39
N VAL A 722 -6.18 -28.36 22.49
CA VAL A 722 -6.59 -27.67 23.72
C VAL A 722 -6.91 -28.67 24.82
N ALA A 723 -7.65 -29.75 24.52
CA ALA A 723 -7.94 -30.83 25.48
C ALA A 723 -6.64 -31.47 26.01
N ALA A 724 -5.75 -31.92 25.12
CA ALA A 724 -4.45 -32.47 25.50
C ALA A 724 -3.63 -31.50 26.38
N ARG A 725 -3.60 -30.20 26.04
CA ARG A 725 -2.90 -29.19 26.85
C ARG A 725 -3.56 -28.88 28.20
N GLN A 726 -4.87 -28.99 28.33
CA GLN A 726 -5.58 -28.86 29.61
C GLN A 726 -5.23 -30.01 30.56
N ASP A 727 -5.05 -31.22 30.03
CA ASP A 727 -4.52 -32.40 30.74
C ASP A 727 -3.00 -32.35 30.99
N GLY A 728 -2.31 -31.28 30.60
CA GLY A 728 -0.86 -31.15 30.73
C GLY A 728 -0.05 -32.04 29.76
N ARG A 729 -0.67 -32.53 28.69
CA ARG A 729 -0.06 -33.38 27.65
C ARG A 729 0.37 -32.56 26.44
N ASP A 730 1.47 -33.00 25.82
CA ASP A 730 2.03 -32.44 24.58
C ASP A 730 1.78 -33.37 23.37
N VAL A 731 0.97 -34.42 23.57
CA VAL A 731 0.57 -35.40 22.55
C VAL A 731 -0.94 -35.59 22.58
N VAL A 732 -1.56 -35.40 21.43
CA VAL A 732 -2.97 -35.67 21.11
C VAL A 732 -3.12 -37.13 20.71
N ASN A 733 -4.09 -37.80 21.32
CA ASN A 733 -4.46 -39.19 21.07
C ASN A 733 -5.87 -39.32 20.46
N GLU A 734 -6.27 -40.55 20.10
CA GLU A 734 -7.58 -40.84 19.51
C GLU A 734 -8.78 -40.34 20.33
N ALA A 735 -8.72 -40.39 21.67
CA ALA A 735 -9.81 -39.94 22.53
C ALA A 735 -9.99 -38.41 22.50
N ASP A 736 -8.89 -37.65 22.41
CA ASP A 736 -8.92 -36.19 22.25
C ASP A 736 -9.63 -35.78 20.95
N ILE A 737 -9.47 -36.56 19.86
CA ILE A 737 -10.17 -36.33 18.59
C ILE A 737 -11.67 -36.60 18.72
N VAL A 738 -12.06 -37.64 19.47
CA VAL A 738 -13.47 -37.95 19.72
C VAL A 738 -14.14 -36.85 20.54
N GLU A 739 -13.47 -36.31 21.56
CA GLU A 739 -13.97 -35.16 22.32
C GLU A 739 -14.01 -33.88 21.46
N ALA A 740 -12.97 -33.62 20.67
CA ALA A 740 -12.94 -32.50 19.72
C ALA A 740 -14.08 -32.56 18.70
N GLY A 741 -14.47 -33.76 18.25
CA GLY A 741 -15.63 -33.98 17.38
C GLY A 741 -16.94 -33.52 18.02
N LYS A 742 -17.15 -33.82 19.30
CA LYS A 742 -18.33 -33.38 20.08
C LYS A 742 -18.38 -31.87 20.25
N LEU A 743 -17.24 -31.26 20.57
CA LEU A 743 -17.11 -29.80 20.71
C LEU A 743 -17.37 -29.10 19.37
N ALA A 744 -16.82 -29.63 18.27
CA ALA A 744 -17.04 -29.12 16.92
C ALA A 744 -18.50 -29.29 16.45
N ALA A 745 -19.15 -30.42 16.73
CA ALA A 745 -20.57 -30.63 16.49
C ALA A 745 -21.43 -29.61 17.27
N GLY A 746 -21.11 -29.39 18.54
CA GLY A 746 -21.75 -28.38 19.38
C GLY A 746 -21.58 -26.95 18.85
N GLU A 747 -20.40 -26.59 18.32
CA GLU A 747 -20.17 -25.28 17.69
C GLU A 747 -20.96 -25.14 16.37
N LEU A 748 -20.95 -26.17 15.51
CA LEU A 748 -21.72 -26.18 14.28
C LEU A 748 -23.23 -26.08 14.53
N ARG A 749 -23.74 -26.73 15.57
CA ARG A 749 -25.14 -26.65 15.98
C ARG A 749 -25.59 -25.21 16.28
N LEU A 750 -24.70 -24.35 16.78
CA LEU A 750 -24.99 -22.93 17.01
C LEU A 750 -25.07 -22.11 15.71
N ARG A 751 -24.59 -22.66 14.59
CA ARG A 751 -24.63 -22.06 13.24
C ARG A 751 -25.80 -22.57 12.39
N VAL A 752 -26.49 -23.62 12.84
CA VAL A 752 -27.70 -24.17 12.21
C VAL A 752 -28.95 -23.55 12.86
N SER A 753 -29.97 -23.25 12.06
CA SER A 753 -31.22 -22.70 12.55
C SER A 753 -31.96 -23.69 13.46
N ALA A 754 -32.76 -23.15 14.41
CA ALA A 754 -33.63 -23.98 15.24
C ALA A 754 -34.71 -24.74 14.44
N LYS A 755 -34.90 -24.44 13.15
CA LYS A 755 -35.72 -25.23 12.22
C LYS A 755 -34.90 -26.40 11.68
N GLY A 756 -33.70 -26.14 11.16
CA GLY A 756 -32.75 -27.16 10.67
C GLY A 756 -32.42 -28.22 11.72
N VAL A 757 -32.06 -27.83 12.95
CA VAL A 757 -31.75 -28.78 14.04
C VAL A 757 -32.94 -29.71 14.35
N ARG A 758 -34.18 -29.20 14.31
CA ARG A 758 -35.38 -30.03 14.52
C ARG A 758 -35.66 -30.97 13.35
N ALA A 759 -35.41 -30.52 12.12
CA ALA A 759 -35.53 -31.37 10.93
C ALA A 759 -34.51 -32.51 10.94
N VAL A 760 -33.25 -32.22 11.32
CA VAL A 760 -32.19 -33.23 11.51
C VAL A 760 -32.58 -34.26 12.56
N GLN A 761 -33.02 -33.83 13.76
CA GLN A 761 -33.46 -34.77 14.79
C GLN A 761 -34.62 -35.64 14.32
N ALA A 762 -35.64 -35.03 13.70
CA ALA A 762 -36.80 -35.77 13.18
C ALA A 762 -36.45 -36.73 12.03
N ALA A 763 -35.39 -36.47 11.27
CA ALA A 763 -34.85 -37.41 10.28
C ALA A 763 -34.06 -38.54 10.96
N ALA A 764 -33.16 -38.21 11.89
CA ALA A 764 -32.35 -39.18 12.62
C ALA A 764 -33.21 -40.16 13.45
N ASP A 765 -34.29 -39.69 14.06
CA ASP A 765 -35.27 -40.51 14.78
C ASP A 765 -36.02 -41.51 13.87
N ARG A 766 -36.04 -41.27 12.55
CA ARG A 766 -36.73 -42.10 11.54
C ARG A 766 -35.80 -43.07 10.82
N ILE A 767 -34.67 -42.58 10.30
CA ILE A 767 -33.76 -43.34 9.42
C ILE A 767 -32.45 -43.74 10.11
N GLY A 768 -32.20 -43.25 11.31
CA GLY A 768 -30.98 -43.50 12.08
C GLY A 768 -29.85 -42.51 11.77
N TRP A 769 -29.05 -42.19 12.80
CA TRP A 769 -27.89 -41.30 12.67
C TRP A 769 -26.80 -41.83 11.73
N ALA A 770 -26.60 -43.15 11.64
CA ALA A 770 -25.58 -43.73 10.76
C ALA A 770 -25.91 -43.44 9.28
N THR A 771 -27.14 -43.75 8.86
CA THR A 771 -27.69 -43.50 7.53
C THR A 771 -27.64 -42.01 7.16
N LEU A 772 -28.07 -41.14 8.08
CA LEU A 772 -28.06 -39.69 7.87
C LEU A 772 -26.62 -39.13 7.80
N GLY A 773 -25.71 -39.72 8.58
CA GLY A 773 -24.28 -39.43 8.56
C GLY A 773 -23.59 -39.80 7.25
N GLU A 774 -23.89 -40.97 6.69
CA GLU A 774 -23.35 -41.41 5.40
C GLU A 774 -23.74 -40.46 4.26
N VAL A 775 -25.02 -40.06 4.19
CA VAL A 775 -25.52 -39.08 3.21
C VAL A 775 -24.87 -37.71 3.41
N ALA A 776 -24.68 -37.25 4.65
CA ALA A 776 -23.99 -35.99 4.93
C ALA A 776 -22.51 -36.04 4.56
N GLY A 777 -21.82 -37.15 4.85
CA GLY A 777 -20.42 -37.38 4.47
C GLY A 777 -20.24 -37.41 2.95
N LYS A 778 -21.14 -38.08 2.21
CA LYS A 778 -21.15 -38.05 0.74
C LYS A 778 -21.35 -36.62 0.21
N ALA A 779 -22.35 -35.89 0.69
CA ALA A 779 -22.55 -34.50 0.29
C ALA A 779 -21.34 -33.60 0.56
N MET A 780 -20.60 -33.83 1.65
CA MET A 780 -19.35 -33.11 1.95
C MET A 780 -18.19 -33.45 0.99
N GLN A 781 -18.25 -34.57 0.27
CA GLN A 781 -17.28 -34.95 -0.76
C GLN A 781 -17.69 -34.49 -2.17
N SER A 782 -18.99 -34.32 -2.43
CA SER A 782 -19.57 -34.03 -3.76
C SER A 782 -20.07 -32.59 -3.93
N LEU A 783 -19.22 -31.61 -3.56
CA LEU A 783 -19.50 -30.17 -3.69
C LEU A 783 -20.76 -29.66 -2.95
N GLY A 784 -21.12 -30.31 -1.84
CA GLY A 784 -22.37 -30.07 -1.12
C GLY A 784 -23.63 -30.55 -1.85
N MET A 785 -23.50 -31.18 -3.01
CA MET A 785 -24.60 -31.64 -3.86
C MET A 785 -24.69 -33.16 -3.88
N LEU A 786 -25.90 -33.70 -3.89
CA LEU A 786 -26.17 -35.12 -4.07
C LEU A 786 -26.84 -35.29 -5.44
N ASP A 787 -26.03 -35.61 -6.44
CA ASP A 787 -26.42 -35.90 -7.82
C ASP A 787 -26.51 -37.42 -8.05
N GLU A 788 -26.96 -37.87 -9.24
CA GLU A 788 -27.03 -39.31 -9.56
C GLU A 788 -25.70 -40.05 -9.34
N PRO A 789 -24.51 -39.51 -9.74
CA PRO A 789 -23.21 -40.07 -9.36
C PRO A 789 -22.99 -40.23 -7.86
N ALA A 790 -23.13 -39.16 -7.05
CA ALA A 790 -22.92 -39.22 -5.61
C ALA A 790 -23.92 -40.16 -4.89
N LEU A 791 -25.14 -40.24 -5.42
CA LEU A 791 -26.16 -41.17 -4.95
C LEU A 791 -25.89 -42.60 -5.41
N SER A 792 -25.25 -42.84 -6.56
CA SER A 792 -25.06 -44.20 -7.11
C SER A 792 -24.32 -45.15 -6.16
N GLU A 793 -23.45 -44.62 -5.30
CA GLU A 793 -22.69 -45.36 -4.29
C GLU A 793 -23.46 -45.59 -2.97
N VAL A 794 -24.59 -44.90 -2.78
CA VAL A 794 -25.51 -45.11 -1.64
C VAL A 794 -26.44 -46.28 -1.95
N ASP A 795 -26.75 -47.12 -0.97
CA ASP A 795 -27.61 -48.28 -1.19
C ASP A 795 -29.08 -47.89 -1.48
N GLU A 796 -29.79 -48.74 -2.23
CA GLU A 796 -31.18 -48.47 -2.65
C GLU A 796 -32.17 -48.37 -1.47
N ALA A 797 -31.94 -49.06 -0.35
CA ALA A 797 -32.83 -48.96 0.80
C ALA A 797 -32.65 -47.60 1.50
N THR A 798 -31.41 -47.11 1.62
CA THR A 798 -31.11 -45.75 2.09
C THR A 798 -31.70 -44.70 1.15
N LYS A 799 -31.58 -44.85 -0.18
CA LYS A 799 -32.21 -43.96 -1.17
C LYS A 799 -33.72 -43.89 -0.99
N SER A 800 -34.42 -45.03 -1.00
CA SER A 800 -35.87 -45.07 -0.81
C SER A 800 -36.28 -44.42 0.52
N SER A 801 -35.56 -44.72 1.61
CA SER A 801 -35.84 -44.12 2.92
C SER A 801 -35.67 -42.58 2.91
N LEU A 802 -34.60 -42.08 2.28
CA LEU A 802 -34.32 -40.65 2.17
C LEU A 802 -35.38 -39.93 1.31
N PHE A 803 -35.66 -40.43 0.11
CA PHE A 803 -36.55 -39.76 -0.85
C PHE A 803 -38.03 -39.87 -0.49
N GLU A 804 -38.48 -40.96 0.15
CA GLU A 804 -39.86 -41.07 0.60
C GLU A 804 -40.10 -40.35 1.93
N THR A 805 -39.19 -40.43 2.90
CA THR A 805 -39.50 -40.08 4.31
C THR A 805 -38.80 -38.84 4.89
N ALA A 806 -37.85 -38.22 4.17
CA ALA A 806 -37.22 -36.97 4.64
C ALA A 806 -38.26 -35.83 4.79
N PRO A 807 -38.19 -35.02 5.87
CA PRO A 807 -38.99 -33.80 6.02
C PRO A 807 -38.84 -32.84 4.83
N GLU A 808 -39.88 -32.06 4.48
CA GLU A 808 -39.77 -31.03 3.43
C GLU A 808 -38.67 -30.01 3.75
N GLU A 809 -38.38 -29.78 5.03
CA GLU A 809 -37.27 -28.96 5.51
C GLU A 809 -35.87 -29.46 5.13
N LEU A 810 -35.74 -30.72 4.70
CA LEU A 810 -34.53 -31.32 4.16
C LEU A 810 -34.65 -31.63 2.65
N LYS A 811 -35.80 -31.34 2.01
CA LYS A 811 -36.05 -31.54 0.58
C LYS A 811 -36.18 -30.20 -0.16
N LEU A 812 -35.09 -29.65 -0.68
CA LEU A 812 -35.11 -28.36 -1.41
C LEU A 812 -34.23 -28.40 -2.67
N GLY A 813 -34.89 -28.66 -3.80
CA GLY A 813 -34.33 -28.69 -5.15
C GLY A 813 -35.32 -29.38 -6.10
N ASN A 814 -35.45 -28.92 -7.34
CA ASN A 814 -36.13 -29.71 -8.38
C ASN A 814 -35.11 -30.74 -8.90
N ALA A 815 -35.48 -32.02 -8.91
CA ALA A 815 -34.63 -33.09 -9.42
C ALA A 815 -34.07 -32.74 -10.83
N PRO A 816 -32.77 -33.02 -11.10
CA PRO A 816 -31.99 -34.10 -10.48
C PRO A 816 -30.97 -33.70 -9.39
N GLU A 817 -30.80 -32.42 -9.04
CA GLU A 817 -29.73 -31.97 -8.12
C GLU A 817 -30.28 -31.64 -6.72
N TRP A 818 -29.71 -32.25 -5.66
CA TRP A 818 -30.10 -32.03 -4.26
C TRP A 818 -28.98 -31.34 -3.47
N GLN A 819 -29.29 -30.40 -2.56
CA GLN A 819 -28.29 -29.75 -1.70
C GLN A 819 -28.88 -29.44 -0.30
N PHE A 820 -28.02 -29.43 0.73
CA PHE A 820 -28.41 -29.01 2.08
C PHE A 820 -28.74 -27.51 2.15
N VAL A 821 -29.89 -27.17 2.72
CA VAL A 821 -30.46 -25.80 2.80
C VAL A 821 -29.55 -24.82 3.55
N GLU A 822 -28.86 -25.32 4.59
CA GLU A 822 -27.94 -24.55 5.41
C GLU A 822 -26.56 -25.23 5.37
N GLU A 823 -25.52 -24.47 5.03
CA GLU A 823 -24.15 -24.94 4.81
C GLU A 823 -23.57 -25.73 6.02
N ALA A 824 -24.00 -25.38 7.24
CA ALA A 824 -23.55 -26.04 8.46
C ALA A 824 -24.25 -27.39 8.74
N LEU A 825 -25.33 -27.76 8.02
CA LEU A 825 -26.08 -28.99 8.29
C LEU A 825 -25.27 -30.26 8.01
N ALA A 826 -24.67 -30.38 6.84
CA ALA A 826 -23.89 -31.58 6.49
C ALA A 826 -22.74 -31.86 7.48
N PRO A 827 -21.83 -30.91 7.79
CA PRO A 827 -20.77 -31.16 8.76
C PRO A 827 -21.29 -31.34 10.21
N TYR A 828 -22.45 -30.75 10.55
CA TYR A 828 -23.11 -30.98 11.85
C TYR A 828 -23.60 -32.42 11.98
N ILE A 829 -24.38 -32.88 11.00
CA ILE A 829 -24.92 -34.25 10.92
C ILE A 829 -23.78 -35.28 10.93
N TRP A 830 -22.75 -35.04 10.13
CA TRP A 830 -21.58 -35.90 10.05
C TRP A 830 -20.93 -36.09 11.44
N LEU A 831 -20.59 -35.01 12.14
CA LEU A 831 -19.93 -35.12 13.45
C LEU A 831 -20.84 -35.69 14.55
N GLU A 832 -22.15 -35.39 14.57
CA GLU A 832 -23.11 -36.02 15.49
C GLU A 832 -23.28 -37.54 15.23
N SER A 833 -23.25 -37.96 13.95
CA SER A 833 -23.36 -39.38 13.59
C SER A 833 -22.17 -40.21 14.09
N LEU A 834 -20.98 -39.60 14.13
CA LEU A 834 -19.73 -40.21 14.60
C LEU A 834 -19.66 -40.39 16.13
N ASP A 835 -20.47 -39.65 16.91
CA ASP A 835 -20.65 -39.89 18.35
C ASP A 835 -21.82 -40.85 18.64
N SER A 836 -22.91 -40.70 17.88
CA SER A 836 -24.13 -41.49 18.06
C SER A 836 -23.97 -42.98 17.74
N ALA A 837 -22.96 -43.34 16.94
CA ALA A 837 -22.70 -44.71 16.53
C ALA A 837 -21.48 -45.31 17.25
N ARG A 838 -21.67 -46.47 17.91
CA ARG A 838 -20.58 -47.38 18.31
C ARG A 838 -19.94 -48.01 17.06
N LEU A 839 -19.22 -47.23 16.28
CA LEU A 839 -18.64 -47.65 15.00
C LEU A 839 -17.51 -48.66 15.19
N THR A 840 -17.88 -49.94 15.18
CA THR A 840 -16.94 -51.08 15.09
C THR A 840 -16.64 -51.46 13.63
N HIS A 841 -17.23 -50.78 12.65
CA HIS A 841 -17.12 -51.06 11.22
C HIS A 841 -16.91 -49.79 10.38
N LEU A 842 -15.73 -49.17 10.49
CA LEU A 842 -15.17 -48.27 9.46
C LEU A 842 -13.68 -48.58 9.13
N SER A 843 -13.19 -49.74 9.56
CA SER A 843 -11.86 -50.27 9.22
C SER A 843 -11.91 -51.29 8.07
N GLY A 844 -12.93 -51.19 7.21
CA GLY A 844 -13.38 -52.31 6.37
C GLY A 844 -13.89 -51.98 4.97
N THR A 845 -13.59 -50.80 4.42
CA THR A 845 -13.73 -50.52 2.97
C THR A 845 -12.38 -50.13 2.40
N GLN A 846 -12.01 -50.79 1.31
CA GLN A 846 -10.64 -50.75 0.78
C GLN A 846 -10.31 -49.38 0.20
N THR A 847 -9.08 -48.95 0.48
CA THR A 847 -8.32 -48.00 -0.35
C THR A 847 -8.18 -48.54 -1.78
N THR A 848 -9.16 -48.27 -2.63
CA THR A 848 -9.02 -48.39 -4.09
C THR A 848 -8.60 -47.04 -4.66
N SER A 849 -7.31 -46.75 -4.53
CA SER A 849 -6.68 -45.63 -5.23
C SER A 849 -6.48 -46.00 -6.70
N GLU A 850 -7.52 -45.86 -7.53
CA GLU A 850 -7.35 -45.73 -8.98
C GLU A 850 -7.45 -44.25 -9.40
N PRO A 851 -6.44 -43.70 -10.09
CA PRO A 851 -6.51 -42.34 -10.58
C PRO A 851 -7.45 -42.28 -11.78
N LEU A 852 -8.53 -41.50 -11.67
CA LEU A 852 -9.36 -41.09 -12.82
C LEU A 852 -8.53 -40.24 -13.79
N ARG A 853 -7.78 -40.92 -14.66
CA ARG A 853 -7.22 -40.36 -15.89
C ARG A 853 -8.21 -40.56 -17.03
N SER A 854 -8.23 -39.57 -17.93
CA SER A 854 -8.93 -39.53 -19.22
C SER A 854 -10.46 -39.60 -19.20
N SER A 855 -11.10 -38.43 -19.18
CA SER A 855 -11.75 -37.91 -20.40
C SER A 855 -12.08 -36.42 -20.26
N TRP A 856 -11.80 -35.65 -21.32
CA TRP A 856 -12.05 -34.21 -21.54
C TRP A 856 -11.03 -33.22 -20.94
#